data_AF-A0A7X6YET6-F1
#
_entry.id   AF-A0A7X6YET6-F1
#
_cell.length_a   1.000
_cell.length_b   1.000
_cell.length_c   1.000
_cell.angle_alpha   90.00
_cell.angle_beta   90.00
_cell.angle_gamma   90.00
#
_symmetry.space_group_name_H-M   'P 1'
#
loop_
_entity.id
_entity.type
_entity.pdbx_description
1 polymer ?
#
loop_
_entity_poly.entity_id
_entity_poly.type
_entity_poly.pdbx_seq_one_letter_code
_entity_poly.pdbx_strand_id
1 'polypeptide(L)'
;MRIAVLSLWVLSCVGAVAQAQSVLTYNGVTKGDWFAPNVWLNESGAAVNWQDGAVAVITNKEVTLTAEAVAYGLNPHMTGRYCVYGDGKLTLGAGGVYKTGAGEFNIQCKGGLHLSASQAWTAPAGGLVCLDGMLPFTAEDGVTLTGDSRTVVRLNAAGVFTANNTVYIQSPAVLSPSVGNRLGAPKVILDGSGSRMGLTSINEVFTINDVSLCSRLILRNGASFDAPGRTFDIPALEVETPTNAAVSSVTGASAMSLARAETELRVASGATLQMTVPLVNAAGITAALHKTGTGLLILNAANTFSGGVVADDGWVRLTQATGAGAGGISLAASSVLELSAAGLVSNPISGAGRVVKSGSGSVTLAGANDYAGGTSLSGGVTRVSAPSVLGPGAVDIRAGASLVLTATQAVAAADRSRVTGSGSVLAGTGAVVAWGENYAVAGGLALDAELGGTMEVGQLTGSGLLKTQPGKLRIAGTTGYSGEIVVSAGVLEIGITANLANGVTVRTEGSGVVQLDALDGQDLGRITGSRAVAFKNGATVAINTDTLSVTPATVTNETWSAAPLTGSADLVKTGPGTLVVSNAAAFTGRVRMLQGLLQAVGAIGGNSVTVSNGIFSAFGPETVLQNTFTVAGGTLLADNGGSLGTGTIALLAGGTLAATNS
;
A
#
# COMPACT_ATOMS: atom_id res chain seq x y z
N MET A 1 0.67 64.83 -6.57
CA MET A 1 -0.14 64.93 -7.81
C MET A 1 0.28 63.81 -8.74
N ARG A 2 -0.55 62.92 -9.26
CA ARG A 2 -1.83 62.32 -8.86
C ARG A 2 -2.07 61.24 -9.95
N ILE A 3 -2.55 60.05 -9.55
CA ILE A 3 -3.40 59.14 -10.34
C ILE A 3 -2.71 58.26 -11.41
N ALA A 4 -2.50 56.99 -11.04
CA ALA A 4 -2.70 55.76 -11.83
C ALA A 4 -2.51 54.63 -10.78
N VAL A 5 -3.41 53.69 -10.51
CA VAL A 5 -4.11 52.76 -11.41
C VAL A 5 -5.35 52.27 -10.65
N LEU A 6 -6.54 52.47 -11.21
CA LEU A 6 -7.77 51.82 -10.77
C LEU A 6 -7.99 50.62 -11.71
N SER A 7 -7.72 49.41 -11.23
CA SER A 7 -7.99 48.18 -11.97
C SER A 7 -9.46 47.82 -11.82
N LEU A 8 -10.24 48.21 -12.82
CA LEU A 8 -11.63 47.85 -13.02
C LEU A 8 -11.71 46.36 -13.42
N TRP A 9 -12.34 45.51 -12.60
CA TRP A 9 -12.79 44.18 -13.02
C TRP A 9 -14.31 44.14 -13.13
N VAL A 10 -14.71 43.88 -14.37
CA VAL A 10 -15.99 43.61 -15.02
C VAL A 10 -17.09 43.03 -14.13
N LEU A 11 -18.20 43.78 -14.08
CA LEU A 11 -19.54 43.38 -13.66
C LEU A 11 -20.25 42.71 -14.85
N SER A 12 -20.82 41.51 -14.67
CA SER A 12 -21.77 40.94 -15.61
C SER A 12 -23.15 41.61 -15.43
N CYS A 13 -23.83 41.76 -16.55
CA CYS A 13 -24.99 42.61 -16.78
C CYS A 13 -26.31 42.03 -16.24
N VAL A 14 -26.95 42.78 -15.31
CA VAL A 14 -28.40 43.02 -15.26
C VAL A 14 -28.60 44.47 -14.85
N GLY A 15 -29.42 45.21 -15.61
CA GLY A 15 -29.60 46.66 -15.45
C GLY A 15 -30.27 47.04 -14.13
N ALA A 16 -29.48 47.61 -13.22
CA ALA A 16 -29.91 48.59 -12.24
C ALA A 16 -28.83 49.67 -12.23
N VAL A 17 -29.22 50.94 -12.38
CA VAL A 17 -28.29 52.07 -12.23
C VAL A 17 -27.83 52.05 -10.77
N ALA A 18 -26.66 51.49 -10.50
CA ALA A 18 -26.08 51.47 -9.15
C ALA A 18 -25.81 52.92 -8.74
N GLN A 19 -26.61 53.45 -7.82
CA GLN A 19 -26.33 54.72 -7.18
C GLN A 19 -24.99 54.58 -6.46
N ALA A 20 -24.02 55.43 -6.78
CA ALA A 20 -22.72 55.44 -6.11
C ALA A 20 -22.94 55.69 -4.62
N GLN A 21 -22.41 54.80 -3.78
CA GLN A 21 -22.56 54.90 -2.33
C GLN A 21 -21.58 55.93 -1.78
N SER A 22 -22.06 56.81 -0.90
CA SER A 22 -21.21 57.83 -0.26
C SER A 22 -20.05 57.16 0.48
N VAL A 23 -18.82 57.65 0.29
CA VAL A 23 -17.66 57.22 1.07
C VAL A 23 -17.40 58.21 2.21
N LEU A 24 -17.45 57.72 3.45
CA LEU A 24 -17.26 58.53 4.65
C LEU A 24 -16.01 58.06 5.43
N THR A 25 -15.09 58.99 5.69
CA THR A 25 -13.86 58.71 6.45
C THR A 25 -13.98 59.15 7.90
N TYR A 26 -13.76 58.24 8.84
CA TYR A 26 -13.83 58.54 10.27
C TYR A 26 -12.70 59.47 10.71
N ASN A 27 -13.06 60.67 11.14
CA ASN A 27 -12.16 61.73 11.61
C ASN A 27 -12.31 62.03 13.11
N GLY A 28 -13.17 61.32 13.84
CA GLY A 28 -13.29 61.42 15.29
C GLY A 28 -12.03 60.95 16.05
N VAL A 29 -12.02 61.15 17.36
CA VAL A 29 -10.95 60.62 18.23
C VAL A 29 -11.00 59.09 18.31
N THR A 30 -9.88 58.45 18.63
CA THR A 30 -9.86 57.02 18.99
C THR A 30 -10.80 56.78 20.16
N LYS A 31 -11.58 55.70 20.13
CA LYS A 31 -12.67 55.40 21.07
C LYS A 31 -13.84 56.40 21.03
N GLY A 32 -13.90 57.26 20.02
CA GLY A 32 -15.01 58.18 19.81
C GLY A 32 -16.28 57.47 19.34
N ASP A 33 -17.43 58.10 19.58
CA ASP A 33 -18.75 57.61 19.17
C ASP A 33 -18.95 57.76 17.65
N TRP A 34 -19.39 56.68 17.01
CA TRP A 34 -19.71 56.60 15.58
C TRP A 34 -20.71 57.67 15.15
N PHE A 35 -21.65 58.01 16.03
CA PHE A 35 -22.75 58.95 15.74
C PHE A 35 -22.51 60.35 16.28
N ALA A 36 -21.33 60.64 16.84
CA ALA A 36 -21.02 61.99 17.28
C ALA A 36 -21.12 62.99 16.10
N PRO A 37 -21.60 64.22 16.34
CA PRO A 37 -21.78 65.19 15.26
C PRO A 37 -20.47 65.47 14.52
N ASN A 38 -20.53 65.49 13.19
CA ASN A 38 -19.43 65.91 12.31
C ASN A 38 -18.12 65.10 12.46
N VAL A 39 -18.18 63.85 12.91
CA VAL A 39 -16.99 62.98 13.04
C VAL A 39 -16.63 62.21 11.77
N TRP A 40 -17.41 62.35 10.69
CA TRP A 40 -17.14 61.76 9.39
C TRP A 40 -16.74 62.83 8.38
N LEU A 41 -15.86 62.50 7.45
CA LEU A 41 -15.52 63.35 6.32
C LEU A 41 -16.12 62.76 5.05
N ASN A 42 -16.85 63.56 4.27
CA ASN A 42 -17.23 63.17 2.93
C ASN A 42 -16.03 63.22 1.96
N GLU A 43 -16.26 62.85 0.70
CA GLU A 43 -15.21 62.83 -0.33
C GLU A 43 -14.54 64.19 -0.60
N SER A 44 -15.23 65.30 -0.31
CA SER A 44 -14.69 66.66 -0.41
C SER A 44 -13.85 67.07 0.82
N GLY A 45 -13.79 66.23 1.86
CA GLY A 45 -13.13 66.53 3.13
C GLY A 45 -13.97 67.37 4.09
N ALA A 46 -15.26 67.58 3.79
CA ALA A 46 -16.16 68.32 4.66
C ALA A 46 -16.68 67.40 5.78
N ALA A 47 -16.75 67.94 7.00
CA ALA A 47 -17.26 67.23 8.16
C ALA A 47 -18.78 67.07 8.07
N VAL A 48 -19.26 65.85 8.25
CA VAL A 48 -20.67 65.45 8.12
C VAL A 48 -21.04 64.43 9.22
N ASN A 49 -22.34 64.24 9.44
CA ASN A 49 -22.85 63.15 10.26
C ASN A 49 -22.84 61.83 9.48
N TRP A 50 -22.90 60.70 10.19
CA TRP A 50 -23.05 59.38 9.57
C TRP A 50 -24.32 59.31 8.71
N GLN A 51 -24.23 58.58 7.59
CA GLN A 51 -25.33 58.32 6.67
C GLN A 51 -25.42 56.82 6.45
N ASP A 52 -26.55 56.22 6.81
CA ASP A 52 -26.79 54.81 6.53
C ASP A 52 -26.73 54.54 5.02
N GLY A 53 -26.14 53.39 4.65
CA GLY A 53 -25.79 53.04 3.27
C GLY A 53 -24.42 53.56 2.83
N ALA A 54 -23.71 54.37 3.61
CA ALA A 54 -22.35 54.79 3.25
C ALA A 54 -21.31 53.67 3.37
N VAL A 55 -20.19 53.82 2.66
CA VAL A 55 -18.94 53.07 2.90
C VAL A 55 -18.16 53.75 4.01
N ALA A 56 -17.88 53.02 5.10
CA ALA A 56 -17.11 53.55 6.21
C ALA A 56 -15.61 53.28 6.06
N VAL A 57 -14.81 54.33 5.97
CA VAL A 57 -13.33 54.26 5.96
C VAL A 57 -12.81 54.57 7.36
N ILE A 58 -12.11 53.63 7.99
CA ILE A 58 -11.57 53.79 9.35
C ILE A 58 -10.07 53.48 9.32
N THR A 59 -9.24 54.43 9.73
CA THR A 59 -7.77 54.28 9.67
C THR A 59 -7.16 54.36 11.06
N ASN A 60 -6.55 53.27 11.52
CA ASN A 60 -5.77 53.16 12.77
C ASN A 60 -6.44 53.80 14.00
N LYS A 61 -7.76 53.64 14.12
CA LYS A 61 -8.57 54.15 15.22
C LYS A 61 -9.54 53.08 15.68
N GLU A 62 -9.79 53.06 16.98
CA GLU A 62 -10.93 52.34 17.55
C GLU A 62 -12.18 53.23 17.49
N VAL A 63 -13.35 52.65 17.30
CA VAL A 63 -14.63 53.37 17.18
C VAL A 63 -15.67 52.72 18.09
N THR A 64 -16.43 53.54 18.83
CA THR A 64 -17.54 53.08 19.66
C THR A 64 -18.85 53.22 18.89
N LEU A 65 -19.57 52.12 18.71
CA LEU A 65 -20.88 52.04 18.09
C LEU A 65 -21.96 51.99 19.19
N THR A 66 -22.71 53.08 19.34
CA THR A 66 -23.71 53.24 20.42
C THR A 66 -25.14 52.88 20.01
N ALA A 67 -25.43 52.87 18.70
CA ALA A 67 -26.73 52.52 18.11
C ALA A 67 -26.54 51.65 16.85
N GLU A 68 -27.61 51.28 16.15
CA GLU A 68 -27.48 50.53 14.89
C GLU A 68 -26.89 51.42 13.78
N ALA A 69 -25.84 50.95 13.12
CA ALA A 69 -25.30 51.54 11.89
C ALA A 69 -25.51 50.58 10.73
N VAL A 70 -26.05 51.08 9.62
CA VAL A 70 -26.17 50.33 8.37
C VAL A 70 -25.12 50.85 7.40
N ALA A 71 -24.04 50.10 7.19
CA ALA A 71 -23.01 50.45 6.22
C ALA A 71 -23.18 49.62 4.94
N TYR A 72 -22.99 50.25 3.78
CA TYR A 72 -22.89 49.47 2.54
C TYR A 72 -21.64 48.60 2.55
N GLY A 73 -20.52 49.11 3.09
CA GLY A 73 -19.28 48.35 3.27
C GLY A 73 -18.30 49.05 4.22
N LEU A 74 -17.23 48.34 4.59
CA LEU A 74 -16.16 48.83 5.46
C LEU A 74 -14.82 48.78 4.73
N ASN A 75 -14.07 49.88 4.78
CA ASN A 75 -12.72 49.98 4.24
C ASN A 75 -11.72 50.34 5.36
N PRO A 76 -11.43 49.40 6.29
CA PRO A 76 -10.50 49.65 7.39
C PRO A 76 -9.05 49.60 6.92
N HIS A 77 -8.22 50.56 7.36
CA HIS A 77 -6.76 50.51 7.27
C HIS A 77 -6.18 50.35 8.67
N MET A 78 -5.72 49.13 8.99
CA MET A 78 -5.24 48.78 10.33
C MET A 78 -3.82 48.21 10.26
N THR A 79 -2.86 48.89 10.89
CA THR A 79 -1.46 48.43 11.02
C THR A 79 -1.18 47.71 12.35
N GLY A 80 -2.05 47.88 13.34
CA GLY A 80 -2.05 47.18 14.62
C GLY A 80 -3.41 46.51 14.90
N ARG A 81 -3.70 46.18 16.16
CA ARG A 81 -5.02 45.69 16.58
C ARG A 81 -5.93 46.88 16.90
N TYR A 82 -7.04 47.01 16.16
CA TYR A 82 -8.03 48.07 16.37
C TYR A 82 -9.44 47.49 16.32
N CYS A 83 -10.33 48.07 17.14
CA CYS A 83 -11.66 47.52 17.37
C CYS A 83 -12.79 48.49 16.97
N VAL A 84 -13.87 47.96 16.42
CA VAL A 84 -15.20 48.59 16.45
C VAL A 84 -15.98 47.88 17.55
N TYR A 85 -16.32 48.57 18.64
CA TYR A 85 -16.97 47.99 19.81
C TYR A 85 -18.14 48.87 20.28
N GLY A 86 -18.87 48.50 21.33
CA GLY A 86 -19.97 49.30 21.88
C GLY A 86 -21.27 48.49 21.91
N ASP A 87 -22.36 49.06 22.40
CA ASP A 87 -23.63 48.32 22.57
C ASP A 87 -24.50 48.27 21.30
N GLY A 88 -24.14 49.04 20.26
CA GLY A 88 -24.85 49.08 18.98
C GLY A 88 -24.69 47.83 18.11
N LYS A 89 -25.48 47.76 17.04
CA LYS A 89 -25.48 46.70 16.03
C LYS A 89 -24.88 47.22 14.73
N LEU A 90 -24.05 46.42 14.06
CA LEU A 90 -23.53 46.76 12.73
C LEU A 90 -24.22 45.92 11.67
N THR A 91 -24.85 46.56 10.68
CA THR A 91 -25.43 45.90 9.51
C THR A 91 -24.59 46.21 8.27
N LEU A 92 -24.10 45.19 7.57
CA LEU A 92 -23.24 45.30 6.38
C LEU A 92 -23.94 44.82 5.11
N GLY A 93 -24.02 45.71 4.12
CA GLY A 93 -24.53 45.43 2.79
C GLY A 93 -23.50 44.81 1.83
N ALA A 94 -23.76 44.94 0.52
CA ALA A 94 -23.01 44.27 -0.54
C ALA A 94 -21.57 44.76 -0.73
N GLY A 95 -21.22 45.89 -0.11
CA GLY A 95 -19.88 46.47 -0.15
C GLY A 95 -18.84 45.74 0.70
N GLY A 96 -19.24 44.82 1.59
CA GLY A 96 -18.28 43.93 2.25
C GLY A 96 -17.25 44.60 3.14
N VAL A 97 -16.11 43.92 3.33
CA VAL A 97 -14.97 44.41 4.12
C VAL A 97 -13.72 44.39 3.27
N TYR A 98 -13.21 45.57 2.89
CA TYR A 98 -11.95 45.71 2.18
C TYR A 98 -10.87 46.25 3.10
N LYS A 99 -10.20 45.33 3.82
CA LYS A 99 -9.16 45.70 4.78
C LYS A 99 -7.83 45.94 4.07
N THR A 100 -7.11 46.96 4.54
CA THR A 100 -5.70 47.20 4.23
C THR A 100 -4.85 47.25 5.50
N GLY A 101 -3.52 47.23 5.34
CA GLY A 101 -2.56 47.14 6.45
C GLY A 101 -2.43 45.73 7.05
N ALA A 102 -1.29 45.42 7.66
CA ALA A 102 -0.97 44.08 8.17
C ALA A 102 -1.51 43.79 9.58
N GLY A 103 -2.28 44.70 10.18
CA GLY A 103 -2.84 44.55 11.53
C GLY A 103 -4.15 43.75 11.59
N GLU A 104 -4.82 43.79 12.73
CA GLU A 104 -6.11 43.14 12.99
C GLU A 104 -7.24 44.17 12.97
N PHE A 105 -8.28 43.90 12.18
CA PHE A 105 -9.56 44.59 12.28
C PHE A 105 -10.53 43.73 13.09
N ASN A 106 -10.87 44.19 14.29
CA ASN A 106 -11.66 43.43 15.25
C ASN A 106 -13.05 44.06 15.41
N ILE A 107 -14.12 43.28 15.21
CA ILE A 107 -15.51 43.72 15.36
C ILE A 107 -16.06 43.09 16.65
N GLN A 108 -16.41 43.94 17.61
CA GLN A 108 -16.80 43.60 18.99
C GLN A 108 -18.08 44.32 19.43
N CYS A 109 -18.91 44.79 18.49
CA CYS A 109 -20.15 45.48 18.81
C CYS A 109 -21.17 44.52 19.44
N LYS A 110 -21.62 44.79 20.68
CA LYS A 110 -22.46 43.88 21.47
C LYS A 110 -23.84 43.62 20.88
N GLY A 111 -24.38 44.56 20.10
CA GLY A 111 -25.59 44.36 19.31
C GLY A 111 -25.41 43.38 18.15
N GLY A 112 -24.18 42.95 17.87
CA GLY A 112 -23.84 41.96 16.85
C GLY A 112 -23.53 42.55 15.47
N LEU A 113 -23.22 41.64 14.56
CA LEU A 113 -22.99 41.90 13.15
C LEU A 113 -24.07 41.20 12.32
N HIS A 114 -24.71 41.92 11.40
CA HIS A 114 -25.71 41.41 10.48
C HIS A 114 -25.29 41.62 9.03
N LEU A 115 -25.33 40.57 8.21
CA LEU A 115 -25.07 40.67 6.77
C LEU A 115 -26.39 40.75 6.01
N SER A 116 -26.69 41.89 5.39
CA SER A 116 -27.93 42.08 4.61
C SER A 116 -27.77 41.76 3.12
N ALA A 117 -26.56 41.46 2.66
CA ALA A 117 -26.30 41.04 1.30
C ALA A 117 -25.03 40.19 1.21
N SER A 118 -24.95 39.37 0.14
CA SER A 118 -23.74 38.66 -0.25
C SER A 118 -22.59 39.63 -0.47
N GLN A 119 -21.43 39.32 0.10
CA GLN A 119 -20.33 40.28 0.18
C GLN A 119 -18.95 39.60 0.30
N ALA A 120 -17.93 40.29 -0.19
CA ALA A 120 -16.53 39.86 -0.13
C ALA A 120 -15.78 40.50 1.04
N TRP A 121 -14.96 39.72 1.71
CA TRP A 121 -14.09 40.12 2.81
C TRP A 121 -12.64 39.86 2.42
N THR A 122 -11.85 40.92 2.42
CA THR A 122 -10.50 40.96 1.86
C THR A 122 -9.52 41.57 2.86
N ALA A 123 -8.29 41.08 2.87
CA ALA A 123 -7.19 41.57 3.67
C ALA A 123 -5.84 41.21 3.02
N PRO A 124 -4.81 42.04 3.23
CA PRO A 124 -3.46 41.76 2.74
C PRO A 124 -2.80 40.62 3.54
N ALA A 125 -1.65 40.15 3.08
CA ALA A 125 -0.83 39.19 3.82
C ALA A 125 -0.53 39.69 5.25
N GLY A 126 -0.80 38.84 6.24
CA GLY A 126 -0.67 39.18 7.66
C GLY A 126 -1.87 39.91 8.26
N GLY A 127 -2.80 40.42 7.43
CA GLY A 127 -4.03 41.06 7.88
C GLY A 127 -5.08 40.05 8.37
N LEU A 128 -5.73 40.39 9.49
CA LEU A 128 -6.77 39.58 10.12
C LEU A 128 -8.09 40.37 10.18
N VAL A 129 -9.21 39.73 9.81
CA VAL A 129 -10.55 40.20 10.14
C VAL A 129 -11.10 39.28 11.22
N CYS A 130 -11.36 39.84 12.39
CA CYS A 130 -11.73 39.09 13.58
C CYS A 130 -13.12 39.54 14.04
N LEU A 131 -14.01 38.59 14.24
CA LEU A 131 -15.22 38.79 15.05
C LEU A 131 -14.88 38.27 16.44
N ASP A 132 -14.95 39.12 17.47
CA ASP A 132 -14.46 38.76 18.81
C ASP A 132 -15.51 38.97 19.90
N GLY A 133 -15.62 37.98 20.78
CA GLY A 133 -16.61 37.90 21.85
C GLY A 133 -17.91 37.20 21.44
N MET A 134 -18.67 36.71 22.44
CA MET A 134 -19.96 36.04 22.23
C MET A 134 -21.05 37.01 21.77
N LEU A 135 -20.99 37.41 20.49
CA LEU A 135 -21.85 38.42 19.88
C LEU A 135 -22.66 37.81 18.74
N PRO A 136 -23.92 38.20 18.52
CA PRO A 136 -24.72 37.69 17.41
C PRO A 136 -24.03 37.95 16.07
N PHE A 137 -23.77 36.90 15.29
CA PHE A 137 -23.36 37.03 13.90
C PHE A 137 -24.43 36.38 13.01
N THR A 138 -25.14 37.22 12.26
CA THR A 138 -26.38 36.86 11.53
C THR A 138 -26.27 37.25 10.06
N ALA A 139 -27.09 36.66 9.21
CA ALA A 139 -27.21 37.04 7.80
C ALA A 139 -28.64 36.82 7.31
N GLU A 140 -29.09 37.60 6.33
CA GLU A 140 -30.31 37.31 5.58
C GLU A 140 -30.21 35.96 4.84
N ASP A 141 -31.33 35.29 4.62
CA ASP A 141 -31.35 34.02 3.89
C ASP A 141 -30.77 34.18 2.47
N GLY A 142 -29.95 33.21 2.04
CA GLY A 142 -29.28 33.23 0.73
C GLY A 142 -27.99 34.04 0.68
N VAL A 143 -27.62 34.76 1.75
CA VAL A 143 -26.37 35.52 1.80
C VAL A 143 -25.15 34.61 1.74
N THR A 144 -24.20 35.00 0.89
CA THR A 144 -22.87 34.38 0.78
C THR A 144 -21.79 35.33 1.34
N LEU A 145 -21.07 34.88 2.37
CA LEU A 145 -19.84 35.51 2.82
C LEU A 145 -18.66 34.92 2.04
N THR A 146 -17.96 35.74 1.27
CA THR A 146 -16.77 35.30 0.52
C THR A 146 -15.50 35.82 1.20
N GLY A 147 -14.57 34.94 1.57
CA GLY A 147 -13.22 35.32 1.94
C GLY A 147 -12.29 35.24 0.72
N ASP A 148 -11.64 36.35 0.37
CA ASP A 148 -10.62 36.40 -0.69
C ASP A 148 -9.26 36.86 -0.15
N SER A 149 -8.22 36.90 -1.02
CA SER A 149 -6.88 37.37 -0.66
C SER A 149 -6.30 36.57 0.53
N ARG A 150 -5.27 37.04 1.25
CA ARG A 150 -4.71 36.29 2.41
C ARG A 150 -5.51 36.52 3.70
N THR A 151 -6.82 36.75 3.58
CA THR A 151 -7.69 37.03 4.72
C THR A 151 -7.78 35.81 5.63
N VAL A 152 -7.50 36.01 6.91
CA VAL A 152 -7.96 35.09 7.95
C VAL A 152 -9.30 35.63 8.43
N VAL A 153 -10.38 34.90 8.19
CA VAL A 153 -11.69 35.19 8.76
C VAL A 153 -11.77 34.42 10.07
N ARG A 154 -11.50 35.11 11.17
CA ARG A 154 -11.58 34.51 12.51
C ARG A 154 -12.97 34.71 13.08
N LEU A 155 -13.60 33.59 13.43
CA LEU A 155 -14.96 33.55 13.95
C LEU A 155 -14.91 33.22 15.44
N ASN A 156 -14.80 34.26 16.26
CA ASN A 156 -15.00 34.16 17.70
C ASN A 156 -16.33 34.81 18.10
N ALA A 157 -17.43 34.45 17.43
CA ALA A 157 -18.76 35.03 17.64
C ALA A 157 -19.85 33.97 17.88
N ALA A 158 -21.01 34.40 18.39
CA ALA A 158 -22.23 33.60 18.45
C ALA A 158 -22.98 33.70 17.11
N GLY A 159 -22.48 32.98 16.12
CA GLY A 159 -23.08 32.84 14.81
C GLY A 159 -24.37 32.03 14.85
N VAL A 160 -25.36 32.51 14.10
CA VAL A 160 -26.69 31.88 13.96
C VAL A 160 -27.04 31.68 12.48
N PHE A 161 -26.02 31.47 11.65
CA PHE A 161 -26.23 31.20 10.23
C PHE A 161 -27.04 29.91 10.09
N THR A 162 -27.96 29.88 9.13
CA THR A 162 -28.81 28.73 8.83
C THR A 162 -28.28 28.00 7.59
N ALA A 163 -28.89 26.86 7.25
CA ALA A 163 -28.56 26.13 6.02
C ALA A 163 -28.81 26.94 4.73
N ASN A 164 -29.54 28.06 4.80
CA ASN A 164 -29.76 28.97 3.67
C ASN A 164 -28.58 29.92 3.43
N ASN A 165 -27.65 30.03 4.39
CA ASN A 165 -26.46 30.87 4.26
C ASN A 165 -25.28 30.06 3.73
N THR A 166 -24.39 30.73 2.99
CA THR A 166 -23.14 30.14 2.50
C THR A 166 -21.93 30.92 3.03
N VAL A 167 -20.93 30.20 3.52
CA VAL A 167 -19.59 30.74 3.79
C VAL A 167 -18.63 30.11 2.79
N TYR A 168 -18.08 30.96 1.91
CA TYR A 168 -17.23 30.56 0.81
C TYR A 168 -15.82 31.11 1.01
N ILE A 169 -14.83 30.23 1.09
CA ILE A 169 -13.45 30.59 1.42
C ILE A 169 -12.57 30.17 0.24
N GLN A 170 -12.10 31.15 -0.51
CA GLN A 170 -11.28 30.95 -1.68
C GLN A 170 -9.81 31.12 -1.36
N SER A 171 -8.95 30.36 -2.02
CA SER A 171 -7.50 30.54 -1.92
C SER A 171 -7.09 31.99 -2.27
N PRO A 172 -6.20 32.63 -1.49
CA PRO A 172 -5.45 32.08 -0.36
C PRO A 172 -6.07 32.33 1.03
N ALA A 173 -7.37 32.65 1.14
CA ALA A 173 -8.04 32.95 2.40
C ALA A 173 -8.18 31.70 3.28
N VAL A 174 -8.36 31.93 4.59
CA VAL A 174 -8.48 30.89 5.60
C VAL A 174 -9.62 31.20 6.56
N LEU A 175 -10.47 30.21 6.81
CA LEU A 175 -11.42 30.22 7.91
C LEU A 175 -10.73 29.76 9.19
N SER A 176 -10.88 30.52 10.27
CA SER A 176 -10.34 30.14 11.57
C SER A 176 -11.45 30.24 12.61
N PRO A 177 -12.28 29.19 12.75
CA PRO A 177 -13.22 29.13 13.86
C PRO A 177 -12.44 28.90 15.16
N SER A 178 -12.88 29.53 16.25
CA SER A 178 -12.31 29.32 17.58
C SER A 178 -13.22 28.47 18.47
N VAL A 179 -12.63 27.97 19.56
CA VAL A 179 -13.37 27.19 20.54
C VAL A 179 -14.27 28.09 21.39
N GLY A 180 -15.47 27.59 21.70
CA GLY A 180 -16.49 28.31 22.46
C GLY A 180 -17.44 29.15 21.60
N ASN A 181 -17.09 29.38 20.33
CA ASN A 181 -17.87 30.18 19.39
C ASN A 181 -18.51 29.29 18.32
N ARG A 182 -19.60 29.77 17.74
CA ARG A 182 -20.42 29.01 16.80
C ARG A 182 -20.57 29.82 15.52
N LEU A 183 -20.48 29.20 14.35
CA LEU A 183 -20.91 29.86 13.12
C LEU A 183 -22.41 29.61 12.87
N GLY A 184 -22.93 28.49 13.36
CA GLY A 184 -24.27 27.98 13.09
C GLY A 184 -24.24 26.81 12.11
N ALA A 185 -25.28 26.71 11.29
CA ALA A 185 -25.52 25.62 10.35
C ALA A 185 -25.35 25.97 8.85
N PRO A 186 -24.49 26.92 8.41
CA PRO A 186 -24.38 27.25 7.00
C PRO A 186 -23.81 26.10 6.18
N LYS A 187 -23.91 26.27 4.86
CA LYS A 187 -23.06 25.58 3.91
C LYS A 187 -21.66 26.23 3.93
N VAL A 188 -20.62 25.46 4.21
CA VAL A 188 -19.22 25.91 4.12
C VAL A 188 -18.56 25.30 2.90
N ILE A 189 -18.00 26.14 2.03
CA ILE A 189 -17.27 25.74 0.84
C ILE A 189 -15.83 26.25 0.95
N LEU A 190 -14.89 25.32 0.92
CA LEU A 190 -13.46 25.59 0.88
C LEU A 190 -12.95 25.35 -0.54
N ASP A 191 -12.28 26.33 -1.13
CA ASP A 191 -11.91 26.30 -2.54
C ASP A 191 -10.47 26.76 -2.78
N GLY A 192 -9.74 25.99 -3.58
CA GLY A 192 -8.38 26.25 -3.99
C GLY A 192 -7.34 25.62 -3.06
N SER A 193 -6.17 25.33 -3.63
CA SER A 193 -5.14 24.49 -3.03
C SER A 193 -4.72 24.89 -1.61
N GLY A 194 -4.52 23.89 -0.75
CA GLY A 194 -3.95 24.04 0.59
C GLY A 194 -5.01 24.29 1.68
N SER A 195 -4.55 24.47 2.92
CA SER A 195 -5.45 24.53 4.07
C SER A 195 -6.26 25.81 4.10
N ARG A 196 -7.57 25.70 3.83
CA ARG A 196 -8.55 26.79 3.83
C ARG A 196 -9.31 26.91 5.15
N MET A 197 -9.11 25.97 6.08
CA MET A 197 -9.66 26.05 7.42
C MET A 197 -8.63 25.59 8.45
N GLY A 198 -8.30 26.48 9.38
CA GLY A 198 -7.32 26.25 10.44
C GLY A 198 -8.01 26.00 11.78
N LEU A 199 -7.94 24.77 12.28
CA LEU A 199 -8.41 24.36 13.62
C LEU A 199 -7.21 24.15 14.57
N THR A 200 -6.31 25.13 14.64
CA THR A 200 -4.93 24.90 15.12
C THR A 200 -4.69 25.12 16.63
N SER A 201 -5.68 25.47 17.46
CA SER A 201 -5.45 25.55 18.93
C SER A 201 -5.37 24.14 19.53
N ILE A 202 -4.16 23.61 19.68
CA ILE A 202 -3.85 22.24 20.16
C ILE A 202 -4.36 21.90 21.58
N ASN A 203 -4.90 22.87 22.32
CA ASN A 203 -5.27 22.71 23.73
C ASN A 203 -6.78 22.63 23.99
N GLU A 204 -7.62 22.60 22.95
CA GLU A 204 -9.06 22.76 23.11
C GLU A 204 -9.83 21.80 22.20
N VAL A 205 -10.94 21.22 22.64
CA VAL A 205 -11.77 20.30 21.83
C VAL A 205 -12.73 21.11 20.96
N PHE A 206 -12.65 20.97 19.63
CA PHE A 206 -13.60 21.59 18.69
C PHE A 206 -14.34 20.48 17.93
N THR A 207 -15.67 20.60 17.88
CA THR A 207 -16.55 19.68 17.17
C THR A 207 -17.08 20.35 15.91
N ILE A 208 -16.85 19.74 14.76
CA ILE A 208 -17.46 20.13 13.49
C ILE A 208 -18.87 19.54 13.50
N ASN A 209 -19.88 20.35 13.81
CA ASN A 209 -21.30 20.01 13.73
C ASN A 209 -22.16 21.17 13.21
N ASP A 210 -23.44 20.92 13.02
CA ASP A 210 -24.47 21.88 12.58
C ASP A 210 -24.73 23.03 13.56
N VAL A 211 -24.23 22.90 14.78
CA VAL A 211 -24.33 23.95 15.80
C VAL A 211 -23.10 24.85 15.78
N SER A 212 -21.91 24.27 15.63
CA SER A 212 -20.64 24.96 15.86
C SER A 212 -20.05 25.53 14.59
N LEU A 213 -20.31 24.92 13.43
CA LEU A 213 -19.64 25.30 12.18
C LEU A 213 -20.53 25.29 10.95
N CYS A 214 -21.15 24.16 10.63
CA CYS A 214 -21.82 23.98 9.35
C CYS A 214 -22.74 22.77 9.33
N SER A 215 -23.81 22.82 8.53
CA SER A 215 -24.61 21.64 8.20
C SER A 215 -24.03 20.83 7.04
N ARG A 216 -23.18 21.46 6.21
CA ARG A 216 -22.60 20.87 5.01
C ARG A 216 -21.23 21.47 4.72
N LEU A 217 -20.22 20.60 4.54
CA LEU A 217 -18.83 20.98 4.27
C LEU A 217 -18.38 20.45 2.91
N ILE A 218 -17.89 21.34 2.05
CA ILE A 218 -17.48 21.02 0.68
C ILE A 218 -16.04 21.46 0.43
N LEU A 219 -15.22 20.58 -0.16
CA LEU A 219 -13.86 20.85 -0.62
C LEU A 219 -13.80 20.88 -2.15
N ARG A 220 -13.13 21.90 -2.71
CA ARG A 220 -12.92 22.09 -4.15
C ARG A 220 -11.45 22.37 -4.46
N ASN A 221 -11.01 21.97 -5.66
CA ASN A 221 -9.76 22.44 -6.27
C ASN A 221 -8.51 22.30 -5.37
N GLY A 222 -8.43 21.20 -4.61
CA GLY A 222 -7.31 20.92 -3.72
C GLY A 222 -7.37 21.60 -2.36
N ALA A 223 -8.53 22.15 -1.98
CA ALA A 223 -8.75 22.68 -0.65
C ALA A 223 -8.56 21.58 0.41
N SER A 224 -7.90 21.94 1.49
CA SER A 224 -7.75 21.08 2.65
C SER A 224 -8.16 21.78 3.93
N PHE A 225 -8.27 21.02 5.01
CA PHE A 225 -8.34 21.55 6.35
C PHE A 225 -7.60 20.65 7.34
N ASP A 226 -7.11 21.26 8.41
CA ASP A 226 -6.39 20.56 9.46
C ASP A 226 -7.31 20.31 10.65
N ALA A 227 -7.41 19.05 11.09
CA ALA A 227 -8.33 18.58 12.13
C ALA A 227 -7.64 17.71 13.22
N PRO A 228 -6.51 18.13 13.81
CA PRO A 228 -5.85 17.37 14.85
C PRO A 228 -6.69 17.35 16.14
N GLY A 229 -7.04 16.16 16.62
CA GLY A 229 -7.76 16.01 17.91
C GLY A 229 -9.20 16.51 17.89
N ARG A 230 -9.81 16.63 16.70
CA ARG A 230 -11.16 17.20 16.52
C ARG A 230 -12.22 16.12 16.48
N THR A 231 -13.46 16.51 16.76
CA THR A 231 -14.62 15.63 16.55
C THR A 231 -15.35 16.04 15.28
N PHE A 232 -15.64 15.08 14.40
CA PHE A 232 -16.43 15.27 13.20
C PHE A 232 -17.83 14.69 13.42
N ASP A 233 -18.83 15.56 13.36
CA ASP A 233 -20.22 15.29 13.73
C ASP A 233 -21.19 16.00 12.76
N ILE A 234 -20.84 15.98 11.47
CA ILE A 234 -21.77 16.32 10.38
C ILE A 234 -22.00 15.05 9.54
N PRO A 235 -23.16 14.94 8.85
CA PRO A 235 -23.50 13.72 8.13
C PRO A 235 -22.58 13.43 6.94
N ALA A 236 -22.04 14.46 6.28
CA ALA A 236 -21.28 14.29 5.06
C ALA A 236 -20.10 15.28 4.93
N LEU A 237 -18.99 14.79 4.38
CA LEU A 237 -17.93 15.59 3.76
C LEU A 237 -18.01 15.41 2.24
N GLU A 238 -18.09 16.52 1.51
CA GLU A 238 -18.21 16.49 0.05
C GLU A 238 -16.94 16.99 -0.63
N VAL A 239 -16.52 16.30 -1.68
CA VAL A 239 -15.45 16.73 -2.58
C VAL A 239 -15.99 16.77 -3.98
N GLU A 240 -16.05 17.97 -4.55
CA GLU A 240 -16.56 18.17 -5.90
C GLU A 240 -15.47 17.93 -6.96
N THR A 241 -15.90 17.75 -8.21
CA THR A 241 -15.01 17.59 -9.36
C THR A 241 -14.10 18.81 -9.46
N PRO A 242 -12.78 18.63 -9.39
CA PRO A 242 -11.86 19.74 -9.41
C PRO A 242 -11.70 20.26 -10.85
N THR A 243 -11.38 21.55 -10.99
CA THR A 243 -11.04 22.18 -12.28
C THR A 243 -9.63 21.83 -12.76
N ASN A 244 -8.85 21.14 -11.92
CA ASN A 244 -7.50 20.65 -12.16
C ASN A 244 -7.31 19.31 -11.43
N ALA A 245 -6.22 18.56 -11.66
CA ALA A 245 -5.99 17.27 -10.98
C ALA A 245 -5.60 17.41 -9.48
N ALA A 246 -6.12 18.42 -8.79
CA ALA A 246 -5.78 18.70 -7.40
C ALA A 246 -6.47 17.73 -6.41
N VAL A 247 -5.77 17.45 -5.31
CA VAL A 247 -6.20 16.55 -4.25
C VAL A 247 -6.71 17.36 -3.07
N SER A 248 -7.97 17.17 -2.70
CA SER A 248 -8.52 17.72 -1.46
C SER A 248 -8.15 16.81 -0.30
N SER A 249 -7.87 17.37 0.87
CA SER A 249 -7.38 16.57 2.00
C SER A 249 -7.88 17.01 3.36
N VAL A 250 -7.89 16.06 4.29
CA VAL A 250 -8.03 16.34 5.73
C VAL A 250 -6.79 15.84 6.43
N THR A 251 -6.13 16.77 7.13
CA THR A 251 -4.84 16.56 7.77
C THR A 251 -4.96 16.62 9.29
N GLY A 252 -3.94 16.14 10.00
CA GLY A 252 -3.88 16.25 11.46
C GLY A 252 -2.89 15.26 12.05
N ALA A 253 -2.04 15.73 12.98
CA ALA A 253 -1.07 14.89 13.68
C ALA A 253 -1.74 13.99 14.75
N SER A 254 -2.84 14.46 15.33
CA SER A 254 -3.65 13.72 16.31
C SER A 254 -4.94 13.23 15.66
N ALA A 255 -5.46 12.09 16.15
CA ALA A 255 -6.66 11.48 15.60
C ALA A 255 -7.88 12.41 15.60
N MET A 256 -8.70 12.29 14.55
CA MET A 256 -10.04 12.87 14.47
C MET A 256 -11.06 11.82 14.88
N SER A 257 -11.93 12.15 15.83
CA SER A 257 -13.01 11.30 16.30
C SER A 257 -14.25 11.44 15.42
N LEU A 258 -14.81 10.33 14.96
CA LEU A 258 -16.07 10.28 14.22
C LEU A 258 -17.23 10.08 15.21
N ALA A 259 -18.15 11.05 15.29
CA ALA A 259 -19.25 11.05 16.26
C ALA A 259 -20.54 10.42 15.76
N ARG A 260 -20.59 10.03 14.48
CA ARG A 260 -21.77 9.41 13.88
C ARG A 260 -21.53 7.93 13.64
N ALA A 261 -22.59 7.14 13.76
CA ALA A 261 -22.58 5.73 13.37
C ALA A 261 -22.17 5.55 11.91
N GLU A 262 -22.54 6.50 11.06
CA GLU A 262 -22.11 6.58 9.66
C GLU A 262 -21.79 8.02 9.28
N THR A 263 -20.64 8.21 8.64
CA THR A 263 -20.21 9.48 8.04
C THR A 263 -20.03 9.28 6.54
N GLU A 264 -20.77 10.04 5.74
CA GLU A 264 -20.69 9.96 4.29
C GLU A 264 -19.50 10.77 3.75
N LEU A 265 -18.72 10.16 2.85
CA LEU A 265 -17.64 10.79 2.11
C LEU A 265 -18.04 10.81 0.63
N ARG A 266 -18.63 11.91 0.18
CA ARG A 266 -19.08 12.09 -1.21
C ARG A 266 -17.92 12.56 -2.07
N VAL A 267 -17.34 11.69 -2.90
CA VAL A 267 -16.21 12.05 -3.76
C VAL A 267 -16.63 12.00 -5.22
N ALA A 268 -16.81 13.18 -5.82
CA ALA A 268 -17.27 13.33 -7.20
C ALA A 268 -16.28 12.75 -8.23
N SER A 269 -16.77 12.57 -9.46
CA SER A 269 -15.94 12.07 -10.57
C SER A 269 -14.71 12.94 -10.78
N GLY A 270 -13.55 12.31 -11.00
CA GLY A 270 -12.26 13.00 -11.16
C GLY A 270 -11.68 13.61 -9.88
N ALA A 271 -12.43 13.66 -8.78
CA ALA A 271 -11.96 14.16 -7.50
C ALA A 271 -11.18 13.10 -6.72
N THR A 272 -10.26 13.56 -5.88
CA THR A 272 -9.56 12.73 -4.89
C THR A 272 -9.71 13.37 -3.50
N LEU A 273 -10.17 12.57 -2.53
CA LEU A 273 -10.15 12.91 -1.11
C LEU A 273 -9.05 12.09 -0.42
N GLN A 274 -8.09 12.78 0.18
CA GLN A 274 -7.03 12.15 0.95
C GLN A 274 -7.21 12.39 2.45
N MET A 275 -7.36 11.32 3.22
CA MET A 275 -7.43 11.31 4.68
C MET A 275 -6.05 10.98 5.24
N THR A 276 -5.29 11.97 5.69
CA THR A 276 -3.99 11.73 6.36
C THR A 276 -4.08 11.80 7.88
N VAL A 277 -5.20 12.31 8.41
CA VAL A 277 -5.50 12.27 9.83
C VAL A 277 -5.95 10.85 10.24
N PRO A 278 -5.45 10.28 11.35
CA PRO A 278 -6.00 9.03 11.88
C PRO A 278 -7.47 9.21 12.30
N LEU A 279 -8.30 8.23 11.98
CA LEU A 279 -9.74 8.22 12.28
C LEU A 279 -10.04 7.22 13.39
N VAL A 280 -10.76 7.68 14.40
CA VAL A 280 -11.14 6.89 15.58
C VAL A 280 -12.62 7.03 15.89
N ASN A 281 -13.17 6.11 16.67
CA ASN A 281 -14.51 6.25 17.22
C ASN A 281 -14.57 7.41 18.23
N ALA A 282 -15.63 8.22 18.19
CA ALA A 282 -16.01 9.00 19.37
C ALA A 282 -16.50 8.05 20.48
N ALA A 283 -16.48 8.54 21.72
CA ALA A 283 -16.90 7.75 22.88
C ALA A 283 -18.34 7.23 22.72
N GLY A 284 -18.53 5.92 22.88
CA GLY A 284 -19.84 5.26 22.75
C GLY A 284 -20.34 5.06 21.32
N ILE A 285 -19.56 5.44 20.31
CA ILE A 285 -19.94 5.33 18.90
C ILE A 285 -19.16 4.20 18.23
N THR A 286 -19.86 3.40 17.43
CA THR A 286 -19.23 2.50 16.45
C THR A 286 -19.27 3.21 15.10
N ALA A 287 -18.22 3.95 14.77
CA ALA A 287 -18.23 4.82 13.60
C ALA A 287 -17.89 4.05 12.32
N ALA A 288 -18.67 4.28 11.26
CA ALA A 288 -18.45 3.77 9.91
C ALA A 288 -18.26 4.91 8.91
N LEU A 289 -17.62 4.58 7.78
CA LEU A 289 -17.50 5.45 6.62
C LEU A 289 -18.36 4.93 5.47
N HIS A 290 -19.12 5.82 4.84
CA HIS A 290 -19.88 5.52 3.63
C HIS A 290 -19.34 6.33 2.46
N LYS A 291 -18.66 5.68 1.52
CA LYS A 291 -18.05 6.28 0.35
C LYS A 291 -19.03 6.24 -0.82
N THR A 292 -19.42 7.42 -1.30
CA THR A 292 -20.26 7.60 -2.50
C THR A 292 -19.53 8.39 -3.60
N GLY A 293 -20.08 8.36 -4.81
CA GLY A 293 -19.51 9.01 -6.01
C GLY A 293 -18.32 8.26 -6.63
N THR A 294 -18.04 8.51 -7.91
CA THR A 294 -17.04 7.74 -8.69
C THR A 294 -15.57 8.11 -8.42
N GLY A 295 -15.31 9.14 -7.62
CA GLY A 295 -13.95 9.59 -7.30
C GLY A 295 -13.18 8.67 -6.36
N LEU A 296 -11.93 9.05 -6.07
CA LEU A 296 -10.99 8.29 -5.26
C LEU A 296 -10.98 8.77 -3.80
N LEU A 297 -11.25 7.88 -2.86
CA LEU A 297 -10.94 8.05 -1.45
C LEU A 297 -9.61 7.37 -1.13
N ILE A 298 -8.70 8.09 -0.47
CA ILE A 298 -7.43 7.52 0.00
C ILE A 298 -7.38 7.61 1.54
N LEU A 299 -7.26 6.45 2.19
CA LEU A 299 -7.06 6.33 3.63
C LEU A 299 -5.56 6.12 3.90
N ASN A 300 -4.87 7.23 4.20
CA ASN A 300 -3.41 7.26 4.35
C ASN A 300 -2.91 6.96 5.77
N ALA A 301 -3.78 7.10 6.76
CA ALA A 301 -3.45 6.84 8.16
C ALA A 301 -3.84 5.42 8.59
N ALA A 302 -3.19 4.93 9.65
CA ALA A 302 -3.71 3.79 10.40
C ALA A 302 -4.94 4.25 11.19
N ASN A 303 -6.06 3.54 11.04
CA ASN A 303 -7.34 3.91 11.62
C ASN A 303 -7.83 2.86 12.62
N THR A 304 -8.67 3.26 13.58
CA THR A 304 -9.24 2.35 14.59
C THR A 304 -10.75 2.47 14.75
N PHE A 305 -11.45 3.24 13.91
CA PHE A 305 -12.90 3.18 13.85
C PHE A 305 -13.38 1.75 13.54
N SER A 306 -14.52 1.36 14.08
CA SER A 306 -14.91 -0.06 14.13
C SER A 306 -16.18 -0.42 13.37
N GLY A 307 -16.91 0.56 12.84
CA GLY A 307 -18.13 0.33 12.05
C GLY A 307 -17.87 -0.13 10.60
N GLY A 308 -16.63 0.04 10.11
CA GLY A 308 -16.22 -0.41 8.78
C GLY A 308 -16.39 0.64 7.68
N VAL A 309 -16.23 0.18 6.44
CA VAL A 309 -16.29 1.01 5.23
C VAL A 309 -17.31 0.41 4.26
N VAL A 310 -18.29 1.19 3.84
CA VAL A 310 -19.20 0.85 2.73
C VAL A 310 -18.83 1.73 1.54
N ALA A 311 -18.64 1.14 0.36
CA ALA A 311 -18.37 1.88 -0.86
C ALA A 311 -19.42 1.55 -1.92
N ASP A 312 -20.21 2.54 -2.30
CA ASP A 312 -21.25 2.42 -3.32
C ASP A 312 -20.71 2.59 -4.75
N ASP A 313 -19.63 3.36 -4.89
CA ASP A 313 -18.99 3.61 -6.18
C ASP A 313 -17.54 4.10 -6.03
N GLY A 314 -16.80 4.05 -7.13
CA GLY A 314 -15.45 4.58 -7.25
C GLY A 314 -14.39 3.75 -6.52
N TRP A 315 -13.32 4.43 -6.11
CA TRP A 315 -12.14 3.77 -5.54
C TRP A 315 -11.97 4.12 -4.06
N VAL A 316 -11.62 3.11 -3.26
CA VAL A 316 -11.07 3.26 -1.90
C VAL A 316 -9.66 2.69 -1.92
N ARG A 317 -8.65 3.51 -1.66
CA ARG A 317 -7.25 3.09 -1.56
C ARG A 317 -6.80 3.08 -0.11
N LEU A 318 -6.25 1.94 0.32
CA LEU A 318 -5.61 1.78 1.62
C LEU A 318 -4.09 1.80 1.44
N THR A 319 -3.41 2.79 2.03
CA THR A 319 -1.95 2.82 2.05
C THR A 319 -1.35 2.19 3.29
N GLN A 320 -2.16 2.00 4.34
CA GLN A 320 -1.84 1.24 5.55
C GLN A 320 -2.77 0.03 5.66
N ALA A 321 -2.28 -1.09 6.19
CA ALA A 321 -3.08 -2.32 6.28
C ALA A 321 -4.31 -2.17 7.19
N THR A 322 -4.24 -1.31 8.20
CA THR A 322 -5.36 -0.93 9.09
C THR A 322 -6.08 0.34 8.61
N GLY A 323 -5.91 0.73 7.35
CA GLY A 323 -6.51 1.95 6.80
C GLY A 323 -8.04 1.94 6.83
N ALA A 324 -8.68 0.78 6.75
CA ALA A 324 -10.14 0.67 6.84
C ALA A 324 -10.68 0.54 8.29
N GLY A 325 -9.83 0.72 9.30
CA GLY A 325 -10.22 0.48 10.69
C GLY A 325 -10.37 -1.00 11.01
N ALA A 326 -11.21 -1.32 11.99
CA ALA A 326 -11.43 -2.70 12.48
C ALA A 326 -12.68 -3.38 11.91
N GLY A 327 -13.60 -2.62 11.29
CA GLY A 327 -14.86 -3.14 10.76
C GLY A 327 -14.74 -3.77 9.37
N GLY A 328 -15.83 -4.33 8.84
CA GLY A 328 -15.86 -4.90 7.49
C GLY A 328 -15.75 -3.86 6.37
N ILE A 329 -15.41 -4.31 5.17
CA ILE A 329 -15.40 -3.51 3.95
C ILE A 329 -16.45 -4.08 3.00
N SER A 330 -17.48 -3.30 2.67
CA SER A 330 -18.53 -3.68 1.71
C SER A 330 -18.37 -2.91 0.40
N LEU A 331 -18.33 -3.63 -0.72
CA LEU A 331 -18.08 -3.07 -2.05
C LEU A 331 -19.27 -3.32 -2.96
N ALA A 332 -19.96 -2.26 -3.39
CA ALA A 332 -20.92 -2.34 -4.49
C ALA A 332 -20.22 -2.70 -5.82
N ALA A 333 -21.00 -3.07 -6.84
CA ALA A 333 -20.48 -3.61 -8.10
C ALA A 333 -19.49 -2.67 -8.82
N SER A 334 -19.69 -1.37 -8.73
CA SER A 334 -18.82 -0.35 -9.35
C SER A 334 -17.62 0.03 -8.48
N SER A 335 -17.53 -0.51 -7.26
CA SER A 335 -16.51 -0.15 -6.28
C SER A 335 -15.23 -0.96 -6.42
N VAL A 336 -14.11 -0.31 -6.15
CA VAL A 336 -12.77 -0.90 -6.18
C VAL A 336 -12.07 -0.63 -4.85
N LEU A 337 -11.65 -1.70 -4.17
CA LEU A 337 -10.71 -1.60 -3.06
C LEU A 337 -9.28 -1.77 -3.60
N GLU A 338 -8.47 -0.73 -3.50
CA GLU A 338 -7.04 -0.80 -3.83
C GLU A 338 -6.19 -0.93 -2.57
N LEU A 339 -5.42 -2.00 -2.51
CA LEU A 339 -4.44 -2.28 -1.48
C LEU A 339 -3.06 -1.86 -1.98
N SER A 340 -2.61 -0.67 -1.59
CA SER A 340 -1.22 -0.26 -1.82
C SER A 340 -0.33 -0.51 -0.60
N ALA A 341 -0.94 -0.90 0.52
CA ALA A 341 -0.26 -1.22 1.77
C ALA A 341 0.48 -2.57 1.75
N ALA A 342 1.43 -2.71 2.66
CA ALA A 342 1.97 -3.99 3.13
C ALA A 342 1.45 -4.29 4.55
N GLY A 343 1.47 -5.57 4.94
CA GLY A 343 1.05 -6.02 6.26
C GLY A 343 -0.24 -6.83 6.25
N LEU A 344 -0.88 -6.96 7.42
CA LEU A 344 -2.07 -7.78 7.63
C LEU A 344 -3.35 -6.95 7.47
N VAL A 345 -4.17 -7.30 6.49
CA VAL A 345 -5.55 -6.80 6.38
C VAL A 345 -6.47 -7.90 6.92
N SER A 346 -7.01 -7.67 8.12
CA SER A 346 -7.89 -8.60 8.82
C SER A 346 -9.37 -8.34 8.58
N ASN A 347 -9.71 -7.24 7.91
CA ASN A 347 -11.09 -6.86 7.64
C ASN A 347 -11.77 -7.91 6.75
N PRO A 348 -13.00 -8.36 7.05
CA PRO A 348 -13.81 -9.09 6.09
C PRO A 348 -14.17 -8.17 4.91
N ILE A 349 -14.10 -8.67 3.68
CA ILE A 349 -14.35 -7.91 2.46
C ILE A 349 -15.48 -8.56 1.67
N SER A 350 -16.57 -7.83 1.43
CA SER A 350 -17.80 -8.36 0.85
C SER A 350 -18.35 -7.54 -0.32
N GLY A 351 -19.35 -8.10 -1.00
CA GLY A 351 -20.14 -7.42 -2.02
C GLY A 351 -19.79 -7.80 -3.46
N ALA A 352 -20.22 -6.99 -4.43
CA ALA A 352 -20.04 -7.27 -5.85
C ALA A 352 -18.80 -6.59 -6.46
N GLY A 353 -18.14 -5.69 -5.73
CA GLY A 353 -16.97 -4.96 -6.21
C GLY A 353 -15.70 -5.80 -6.27
N ARG A 354 -14.61 -5.17 -6.74
CA ARG A 354 -13.31 -5.84 -6.99
C ARG A 354 -12.23 -5.38 -6.03
N VAL A 355 -11.21 -6.22 -5.85
CA VAL A 355 -9.98 -5.90 -5.11
C VAL A 355 -8.80 -5.79 -6.07
N VAL A 356 -7.97 -4.76 -5.89
CA VAL A 356 -6.71 -4.57 -6.62
C VAL A 356 -5.56 -4.48 -5.63
N LYS A 357 -4.52 -5.27 -5.80
CA LYS A 357 -3.27 -5.17 -5.02
C LYS A 357 -2.17 -4.58 -5.90
N SER A 358 -1.84 -3.31 -5.66
CA SER A 358 -0.91 -2.52 -6.47
C SER A 358 0.42 -2.20 -5.79
N GLY A 359 0.48 -2.27 -4.45
CA GLY A 359 1.71 -1.97 -3.71
C GLY A 359 2.82 -3.00 -3.95
N SER A 360 4.08 -2.59 -3.89
CA SER A 360 5.23 -3.49 -4.09
C SER A 360 5.51 -4.44 -2.91
N GLY A 361 4.97 -4.15 -1.73
CA GLY A 361 5.17 -4.96 -0.52
C GLY A 361 4.31 -6.23 -0.46
N SER A 362 4.46 -6.98 0.63
CA SER A 362 3.67 -8.17 0.94
C SER A 362 2.42 -7.79 1.73
N VAL A 363 1.23 -8.15 1.23
CA VAL A 363 -0.03 -8.07 1.98
C VAL A 363 -0.51 -9.48 2.35
N THR A 364 -1.01 -9.65 3.56
CA THR A 364 -1.73 -10.86 3.96
C THR A 364 -3.21 -10.53 4.09
N LEU A 365 -4.06 -11.22 3.35
CA LEU A 365 -5.52 -11.13 3.49
C LEU A 365 -5.98 -12.30 4.37
N ALA A 366 -6.47 -11.97 5.57
CA ALA A 366 -6.89 -12.97 6.57
C ALA A 366 -8.36 -12.86 6.98
N GLY A 367 -9.06 -11.79 6.57
CA GLY A 367 -10.50 -11.66 6.78
C GLY A 367 -11.30 -12.69 5.98
N ALA A 368 -12.55 -12.93 6.37
CA ALA A 368 -13.50 -13.68 5.57
C ALA A 368 -13.91 -12.84 4.37
N ASN A 369 -13.50 -13.23 3.16
CA ASN A 369 -13.79 -12.47 1.96
C ASN A 369 -14.77 -13.20 1.03
N ASP A 370 -15.84 -12.52 0.66
CA ASP A 370 -16.92 -13.00 -0.20
C ASP A 370 -17.22 -12.02 -1.35
N TYR A 371 -16.32 -11.06 -1.61
CA TYR A 371 -16.45 -10.15 -2.75
C TYR A 371 -16.41 -10.88 -4.10
N ALA A 372 -17.37 -10.58 -4.98
CA ALA A 372 -17.57 -11.33 -6.23
C ALA A 372 -16.91 -10.71 -7.47
N GLY A 373 -16.47 -9.44 -7.43
CA GLY A 373 -15.92 -8.73 -8.58
C GLY A 373 -14.49 -9.16 -8.98
N GLY A 374 -13.88 -10.07 -8.23
CA GLY A 374 -12.55 -10.62 -8.49
C GLY A 374 -11.39 -9.81 -7.91
N THR A 375 -10.19 -10.34 -8.11
CA THR A 375 -8.92 -9.83 -7.56
C THR A 375 -7.93 -9.61 -8.68
N SER A 376 -7.33 -8.42 -8.79
CA SER A 376 -6.18 -8.19 -9.68
C SER A 376 -4.93 -7.91 -8.85
N LEU A 377 -3.90 -8.73 -9.03
CA LEU A 377 -2.61 -8.59 -8.39
C LEU A 377 -1.65 -7.94 -9.39
N SER A 378 -1.42 -6.64 -9.25
CA SER A 378 -0.57 -5.87 -10.16
C SER A 378 0.82 -5.56 -9.60
N GLY A 379 1.09 -5.89 -8.33
CA GLY A 379 2.40 -5.70 -7.72
C GLY A 379 2.60 -6.43 -6.40
N GLY A 380 3.86 -6.73 -6.10
CA GLY A 380 4.30 -7.31 -4.83
C GLY A 380 3.75 -8.70 -4.57
N VAL A 381 3.61 -9.04 -3.30
CA VAL A 381 3.18 -10.37 -2.83
C VAL A 381 1.82 -10.27 -2.15
N THR A 382 0.92 -11.20 -2.48
CA THR A 382 -0.34 -11.41 -1.78
C THR A 382 -0.31 -12.78 -1.11
N ARG A 383 -0.51 -12.83 0.20
CA ARG A 383 -0.49 -14.05 1.00
C ARG A 383 -1.90 -14.40 1.46
N VAL A 384 -2.32 -15.63 1.20
CA VAL A 384 -3.60 -16.21 1.65
C VAL A 384 -3.41 -17.68 1.99
N SER A 385 -4.26 -18.26 2.83
CA SER A 385 -4.19 -19.70 3.12
C SER A 385 -4.59 -20.54 1.89
N ALA A 386 -5.60 -20.11 1.15
CA ALA A 386 -6.11 -20.76 -0.05
C ALA A 386 -6.60 -19.72 -1.08
N PRO A 387 -6.65 -20.03 -2.39
CA PRO A 387 -7.21 -19.10 -3.38
C PRO A 387 -8.67 -18.72 -3.09
N SER A 388 -9.46 -19.62 -2.49
CA SER A 388 -10.85 -19.38 -2.09
C SER A 388 -11.02 -18.26 -1.04
N VAL A 389 -9.95 -17.89 -0.33
CA VAL A 389 -9.94 -16.72 0.57
C VAL A 389 -10.07 -15.40 -0.20
N LEU A 390 -9.84 -15.38 -1.52
CA LEU A 390 -10.00 -14.18 -2.36
C LEU A 390 -11.44 -14.00 -2.88
N GLY A 391 -12.43 -14.64 -2.25
CA GLY A 391 -13.83 -14.64 -2.71
C GLY A 391 -14.05 -15.61 -3.89
N PRO A 392 -15.22 -15.57 -4.56
CA PRO A 392 -15.56 -16.43 -5.70
C PRO A 392 -15.22 -15.85 -7.10
N GLY A 393 -14.72 -14.61 -7.20
CA GLY A 393 -14.40 -13.97 -8.49
C GLY A 393 -13.10 -14.44 -9.16
N ALA A 394 -12.80 -13.99 -10.38
CA ALA A 394 -11.52 -14.30 -11.03
C ALA A 394 -10.32 -13.69 -10.28
N VAL A 395 -9.16 -14.34 -10.33
CA VAL A 395 -7.90 -13.86 -9.77
C VAL A 395 -6.88 -13.69 -10.89
N ASP A 396 -6.61 -12.45 -11.29
CA ASP A 396 -5.64 -12.10 -12.32
C ASP A 396 -4.30 -11.70 -11.69
N ILE A 397 -3.25 -12.48 -11.94
CA ILE A 397 -1.89 -12.23 -11.45
C ILE A 397 -1.04 -11.67 -12.59
N ARG A 398 -0.70 -10.38 -12.52
CA ARG A 398 0.12 -9.72 -13.53
C ARG A 398 1.60 -10.08 -13.38
N ALA A 399 2.35 -9.91 -14.46
CA ALA A 399 3.80 -10.07 -14.46
C ALA A 399 4.46 -9.27 -13.31
N GLY A 400 5.33 -9.93 -12.55
CA GLY A 400 6.02 -9.35 -11.40
C GLY A 400 5.23 -9.35 -10.08
N ALA A 401 3.97 -9.81 -10.08
CA ALA A 401 3.20 -10.06 -8.86
C ALA A 401 3.18 -11.55 -8.50
N SER A 402 3.03 -11.85 -7.21
CA SER A 402 2.98 -13.22 -6.70
C SER A 402 1.79 -13.44 -5.77
N LEU A 403 1.09 -14.56 -5.96
CA LEU A 403 0.16 -15.14 -4.99
C LEU A 403 0.89 -16.24 -4.20
N VAL A 404 0.97 -16.11 -2.88
CA VAL A 404 1.58 -17.13 -2.01
C VAL A 404 0.48 -17.82 -1.20
N LEU A 405 0.43 -19.14 -1.31
CA LEU A 405 -0.51 -20.01 -0.61
C LEU A 405 0.17 -20.56 0.64
N THR A 406 -0.30 -20.12 1.82
CA THR A 406 0.42 -20.36 3.09
C THR A 406 0.00 -21.62 3.82
N ALA A 407 -1.07 -22.30 3.39
CA ALA A 407 -1.52 -23.55 3.99
C ALA A 407 -1.19 -24.76 3.12
N THR A 408 -0.90 -25.89 3.76
CA THR A 408 -0.82 -27.19 3.10
C THR A 408 -2.21 -27.59 2.60
N GLN A 409 -2.35 -27.81 1.30
CA GLN A 409 -3.64 -28.07 0.66
C GLN A 409 -3.51 -28.74 -0.71
N ALA A 410 -4.58 -29.41 -1.13
CA ALA A 410 -4.84 -29.65 -2.55
C ALA A 410 -5.76 -28.54 -3.07
N VAL A 411 -5.33 -27.82 -4.11
CA VAL A 411 -6.12 -26.74 -4.71
C VAL A 411 -7.24 -27.36 -5.55
N ALA A 412 -8.49 -27.01 -5.23
CA ALA A 412 -9.64 -27.50 -5.97
C ALA A 412 -9.62 -27.01 -7.43
N ALA A 413 -10.09 -27.83 -8.37
CA ALA A 413 -10.13 -27.48 -9.79
C ALA A 413 -10.90 -26.17 -10.07
N ALA A 414 -11.99 -25.93 -9.35
CA ALA A 414 -12.79 -24.71 -9.47
C ALA A 414 -11.99 -23.45 -9.06
N ASP A 415 -11.26 -23.51 -7.95
CA ASP A 415 -10.43 -22.40 -7.49
C ASP A 415 -9.26 -22.15 -8.44
N ARG A 416 -8.59 -23.22 -8.86
CA ARG A 416 -7.50 -23.16 -9.82
C ARG A 416 -7.90 -22.51 -11.14
N SER A 417 -9.04 -22.90 -11.70
CA SER A 417 -9.54 -22.38 -12.99
C SER A 417 -9.79 -20.86 -13.00
N ARG A 418 -9.92 -20.26 -11.82
CA ARG A 418 -10.14 -18.82 -11.62
C ARG A 418 -8.83 -18.05 -11.46
N VAL A 419 -7.71 -18.72 -11.18
CA VAL A 419 -6.39 -18.09 -11.05
C VAL A 419 -5.72 -18.08 -12.41
N THR A 420 -5.51 -16.90 -12.97
CA THR A 420 -4.98 -16.68 -14.32
C THR A 420 -3.90 -15.61 -14.33
N GLY A 421 -3.27 -15.41 -15.49
CA GLY A 421 -2.32 -14.32 -15.72
C GLY A 421 -0.92 -14.82 -16.00
N SER A 422 0.07 -13.95 -15.81
CA SER A 422 1.48 -14.15 -16.16
C SER A 422 2.43 -13.90 -14.99
N GLY A 423 1.90 -13.72 -13.78
CA GLY A 423 2.69 -13.66 -12.54
C GLY A 423 2.96 -15.05 -11.97
N SER A 424 3.23 -15.12 -10.67
CA SER A 424 3.61 -16.36 -10.01
C SER A 424 2.60 -16.83 -8.96
N VAL A 425 2.44 -18.14 -8.81
CA VAL A 425 1.81 -18.77 -7.65
C VAL A 425 2.87 -19.58 -6.91
N LEU A 426 3.00 -19.33 -5.62
CA LEU A 426 4.02 -19.92 -4.77
C LEU A 426 3.40 -20.74 -3.64
N ALA A 427 3.96 -21.92 -3.35
CA ALA A 427 3.76 -22.56 -2.06
C ALA A 427 4.54 -21.78 -1.00
N GLY A 428 3.88 -21.34 0.07
CA GLY A 428 4.51 -20.58 1.15
C GLY A 428 5.46 -21.43 1.99
N THR A 429 6.26 -20.76 2.83
CA THR A 429 7.20 -21.41 3.77
C THR A 429 6.55 -22.54 4.56
N GLY A 430 7.07 -23.77 4.40
CA GLY A 430 6.59 -24.97 5.11
C GLY A 430 5.29 -25.57 4.58
N ALA A 431 4.62 -24.94 3.61
CA ALA A 431 3.38 -25.44 3.04
C ALA A 431 3.65 -26.47 1.92
N VAL A 432 2.81 -27.48 1.82
CA VAL A 432 2.76 -28.39 0.65
C VAL A 432 1.48 -28.09 -0.14
N VAL A 433 1.62 -27.53 -1.33
CA VAL A 433 0.49 -27.13 -2.18
C VAL A 433 0.44 -28.03 -3.40
N ALA A 434 -0.58 -28.87 -3.49
CA ALA A 434 -0.85 -29.67 -4.67
C ALA A 434 -1.76 -28.88 -5.63
N TRP A 435 -1.19 -28.40 -6.73
CA TRP A 435 -1.91 -27.71 -7.80
C TRP A 435 -2.78 -28.69 -8.63
N GLY A 436 -2.37 -29.96 -8.71
CA GLY A 436 -3.18 -31.05 -9.25
C GLY A 436 -3.46 -30.97 -10.76
N GLU A 437 -2.71 -30.18 -11.52
CA GLU A 437 -2.80 -30.07 -12.99
C GLU A 437 -1.41 -30.10 -13.62
N ASN A 438 -1.35 -30.36 -14.92
CA ASN A 438 -0.13 -30.24 -15.70
C ASN A 438 0.36 -28.78 -15.66
N TYR A 439 1.67 -28.59 -15.51
CA TYR A 439 2.29 -27.28 -15.52
C TYR A 439 2.77 -26.95 -16.93
N ALA A 440 2.03 -26.08 -17.62
CA ALA A 440 2.43 -25.50 -18.90
C ALA A 440 3.28 -24.25 -18.66
N VAL A 441 4.58 -24.31 -18.98
CA VAL A 441 5.56 -23.28 -18.62
C VAL A 441 5.43 -22.00 -19.47
N ALA A 442 4.98 -22.13 -20.71
CA ALA A 442 4.87 -21.01 -21.64
C ALA A 442 3.45 -20.40 -21.61
N GLY A 443 3.37 -19.07 -21.49
CA GLY A 443 2.14 -18.30 -21.71
C GLY A 443 1.15 -18.27 -20.53
N GLY A 444 1.57 -18.67 -19.33
CA GLY A 444 0.70 -18.70 -18.13
C GLY A 444 1.43 -18.36 -16.83
N LEU A 445 0.88 -18.84 -15.72
CA LEU A 445 1.39 -18.62 -14.36
C LEU A 445 2.69 -19.38 -14.12
N ALA A 446 3.66 -18.74 -13.49
CA ALA A 446 4.85 -19.42 -12.98
C ALA A 446 4.52 -20.11 -11.63
N LEU A 447 4.73 -21.42 -11.54
CA LEU A 447 4.52 -22.21 -10.32
C LEU A 447 5.86 -22.54 -9.66
N ASP A 448 6.01 -22.16 -8.39
CA ASP A 448 7.25 -22.39 -7.62
C ASP A 448 6.94 -22.41 -6.10
N ALA A 449 7.95 -22.36 -5.23
CA ALA A 449 7.78 -22.42 -3.78
C ALA A 449 8.82 -21.58 -3.01
N GLU A 450 8.37 -20.94 -1.93
CA GLU A 450 9.24 -20.28 -0.96
C GLU A 450 10.08 -21.29 -0.16
N LEU A 451 11.09 -20.83 0.58
CA LEU A 451 12.00 -21.69 1.34
C LEU A 451 11.23 -22.65 2.27
N GLY A 452 11.50 -23.94 2.16
CA GLY A 452 10.81 -24.98 2.93
C GLY A 452 9.39 -25.31 2.46
N GLY A 453 8.82 -24.54 1.52
CA GLY A 453 7.58 -24.88 0.83
C GLY A 453 7.79 -25.91 -0.29
N THR A 454 6.73 -26.60 -0.65
CA THR A 454 6.67 -27.55 -1.77
C THR A 454 5.46 -27.27 -2.64
N MET A 455 5.67 -26.98 -3.92
CA MET A 455 4.63 -26.91 -4.95
C MET A 455 4.60 -28.23 -5.72
N GLU A 456 3.47 -28.94 -5.71
CA GLU A 456 3.29 -30.19 -6.44
C GLU A 456 2.39 -30.00 -7.67
N VAL A 457 2.89 -30.40 -8.83
CA VAL A 457 2.19 -30.30 -10.12
C VAL A 457 2.20 -31.64 -10.85
N GLY A 458 1.36 -31.75 -11.88
CA GLY A 458 1.29 -32.90 -12.77
C GLY A 458 2.46 -32.97 -13.76
N GLN A 459 2.19 -33.31 -15.02
CA GLN A 459 3.21 -33.30 -16.06
C GLN A 459 3.69 -31.87 -16.34
N LEU A 460 4.99 -31.67 -16.41
CA LEU A 460 5.58 -30.46 -16.99
C LEU A 460 5.43 -30.54 -18.51
N THR A 461 4.98 -29.45 -19.14
CA THR A 461 4.77 -29.36 -20.60
C THR A 461 5.30 -28.04 -21.15
N GLY A 462 5.56 -27.98 -22.46
CA GLY A 462 6.12 -26.80 -23.12
C GLY A 462 7.64 -26.76 -23.10
N SER A 463 8.23 -25.62 -22.74
CA SER A 463 9.69 -25.40 -22.78
C SER A 463 10.12 -24.22 -21.89
N GLY A 464 11.41 -24.13 -21.56
CA GLY A 464 12.03 -22.93 -20.97
C GLY A 464 11.77 -22.73 -19.47
N LEU A 465 11.58 -23.79 -18.70
CA LEU A 465 11.40 -23.69 -17.25
C LEU A 465 12.66 -23.13 -16.59
N LEU A 466 12.48 -22.05 -15.83
CA LEU A 466 13.49 -21.46 -14.98
C LEU A 466 13.01 -21.49 -13.52
N LYS A 467 13.58 -22.39 -12.72
CA LYS A 467 13.30 -22.55 -11.29
C LYS A 467 14.20 -21.61 -10.49
N THR A 468 13.61 -20.65 -9.79
CA THR A 468 14.34 -19.53 -9.16
C THR A 468 14.07 -19.37 -7.67
N GLN A 469 12.97 -19.91 -7.16
CA GLN A 469 12.68 -19.78 -5.73
C GLN A 469 13.44 -20.83 -4.91
N PRO A 470 13.71 -20.57 -3.61
CA PRO A 470 14.50 -21.48 -2.77
C PRO A 470 13.74 -22.74 -2.32
N GLY A 471 12.43 -22.83 -2.52
CA GLY A 471 11.62 -24.00 -2.18
C GLY A 471 11.69 -25.12 -3.21
N LYS A 472 10.82 -26.11 -3.01
CA LYS A 472 10.73 -27.29 -3.86
C LYS A 472 9.60 -27.17 -4.89
N LEU A 473 9.89 -27.46 -6.15
CA LEU A 473 8.89 -27.73 -7.17
C LEU A 473 8.93 -29.24 -7.47
N ARG A 474 7.85 -29.96 -7.17
CA ARG A 474 7.68 -31.37 -7.46
C ARG A 474 6.81 -31.53 -8.71
N ILE A 475 7.36 -32.14 -9.75
CA ILE A 475 6.67 -32.45 -11.01
C ILE A 475 6.42 -33.96 -11.10
N ALA A 476 5.30 -34.39 -11.68
CA ALA A 476 5.01 -35.81 -11.84
C ALA A 476 5.82 -36.48 -12.97
N GLY A 477 6.23 -35.70 -13.96
CA GLY A 477 6.98 -36.13 -15.14
C GLY A 477 7.15 -34.98 -16.15
N THR A 478 7.79 -35.25 -17.28
CA THR A 478 8.10 -34.25 -18.32
C THR A 478 7.51 -34.61 -19.69
N THR A 479 6.47 -35.46 -19.73
CA THR A 479 5.83 -35.86 -20.98
C THR A 479 5.15 -34.66 -21.63
N GLY A 480 5.63 -34.27 -22.83
CA GLY A 480 5.16 -33.07 -23.53
C GLY A 480 5.97 -31.80 -23.23
N TYR A 481 7.06 -31.92 -22.46
CA TYR A 481 8.08 -30.89 -22.35
C TYR A 481 9.22 -31.13 -23.35
N SER A 482 9.87 -30.06 -23.80
CA SER A 482 11.02 -30.11 -24.70
C SER A 482 12.03 -29.02 -24.35
N GLY A 483 13.31 -29.32 -24.57
CA GLY A 483 14.41 -28.40 -24.30
C GLY A 483 14.91 -28.46 -22.86
N GLU A 484 15.62 -27.40 -22.47
CA GLU A 484 16.34 -27.35 -21.19
C GLU A 484 15.45 -26.86 -20.04
N ILE A 485 15.63 -27.43 -18.86
CA ILE A 485 15.15 -26.92 -17.56
C ILE A 485 16.34 -26.33 -16.82
N VAL A 486 16.26 -25.08 -16.39
CA VAL A 486 17.30 -24.43 -15.59
C VAL A 486 16.85 -24.36 -14.13
N VAL A 487 17.67 -24.90 -13.24
CA VAL A 487 17.44 -24.87 -11.78
C VAL A 487 18.50 -24.00 -11.13
N SER A 488 18.17 -22.74 -10.86
CA SER A 488 19.09 -21.76 -10.29
C SER A 488 19.04 -21.72 -8.75
N ALA A 489 17.92 -22.13 -8.16
CA ALA A 489 17.75 -22.23 -6.70
C ALA A 489 16.71 -23.28 -6.30
N GLY A 490 16.83 -23.76 -5.06
CA GLY A 490 15.89 -24.72 -4.47
C GLY A 490 15.99 -26.10 -5.09
N VAL A 491 14.91 -26.88 -4.98
CA VAL A 491 14.86 -28.27 -5.46
C VAL A 491 13.83 -28.41 -6.56
N LEU A 492 14.22 -29.02 -7.69
CA LEU A 492 13.30 -29.60 -8.65
C LEU A 492 13.19 -31.09 -8.36
N GLU A 493 12.06 -31.56 -7.85
CA GLU A 493 11.80 -33.00 -7.62
C GLU A 493 11.01 -33.57 -8.81
N ILE A 494 11.51 -34.64 -9.44
CA ILE A 494 10.88 -35.30 -10.59
C ILE A 494 10.35 -36.67 -10.15
N GLY A 495 9.04 -36.87 -10.35
CA GLY A 495 8.30 -38.07 -9.97
C GLY A 495 8.54 -39.28 -10.87
N ILE A 496 7.96 -40.42 -10.45
CA ILE A 496 8.18 -41.76 -11.03
C ILE A 496 7.55 -41.98 -12.42
N THR A 497 6.70 -41.08 -12.92
CA THR A 497 5.96 -41.33 -14.18
C THR A 497 6.64 -40.61 -15.34
N ALA A 498 7.50 -41.36 -16.04
CA ALA A 498 8.19 -41.06 -17.30
C ALA A 498 9.49 -40.24 -17.26
N ASN A 499 10.18 -40.13 -16.12
CA ASN A 499 11.59 -39.66 -16.06
C ASN A 499 11.81 -38.35 -16.86
N LEU A 500 13.03 -38.06 -17.34
CA LEU A 500 13.22 -36.99 -18.32
C LEU A 500 12.83 -37.52 -19.71
N ALA A 501 11.77 -36.96 -20.29
CA ALA A 501 11.36 -37.30 -21.65
C ALA A 501 12.51 -37.04 -22.65
N ASN A 502 12.49 -37.73 -23.79
CA ASN A 502 13.54 -37.57 -24.79
C ASN A 502 13.66 -36.11 -25.26
N GLY A 503 14.88 -35.59 -25.34
CA GLY A 503 15.14 -34.19 -25.68
C GLY A 503 14.94 -33.18 -24.54
N VAL A 504 14.67 -33.65 -23.32
CA VAL A 504 14.67 -32.82 -22.10
C VAL A 504 16.03 -32.91 -21.43
N THR A 505 16.65 -31.76 -21.19
CA THR A 505 17.87 -31.65 -20.37
C THR A 505 17.58 -30.82 -19.12
N VAL A 506 18.37 -31.03 -18.07
CA VAL A 506 18.32 -30.19 -16.87
C VAL A 506 19.70 -29.64 -16.59
N ARG A 507 19.80 -28.35 -16.29
CA ARG A 507 21.04 -27.72 -15.88
C ARG A 507 20.83 -27.07 -14.52
N THR A 508 21.64 -27.46 -13.54
CA THR A 508 21.68 -26.77 -12.25
C THR A 508 22.74 -25.66 -12.27
N GLU A 509 22.38 -24.55 -11.66
CA GLU A 509 23.24 -23.39 -11.46
C GLU A 509 23.02 -22.87 -10.04
N GLY A 510 23.94 -22.04 -9.55
CA GLY A 510 23.79 -21.43 -8.22
C GLY A 510 23.57 -22.46 -7.11
N SER A 511 22.45 -22.34 -6.39
CA SER A 511 22.06 -23.25 -5.30
C SER A 511 21.03 -24.30 -5.71
N GLY A 512 20.70 -24.39 -7.00
CA GLY A 512 19.70 -25.31 -7.51
C GLY A 512 20.13 -26.77 -7.47
N VAL A 513 19.17 -27.65 -7.19
CA VAL A 513 19.37 -29.11 -7.09
C VAL A 513 18.23 -29.83 -7.80
N VAL A 514 18.54 -30.90 -8.54
CA VAL A 514 17.52 -31.85 -9.03
C VAL A 514 17.43 -33.03 -8.09
N GLN A 515 16.22 -33.43 -7.75
CA GLN A 515 15.90 -34.63 -6.98
C GLN A 515 15.05 -35.56 -7.85
N LEU A 516 15.36 -36.86 -7.89
CA LEU A 516 14.59 -37.85 -8.65
C LEU A 516 13.94 -38.86 -7.68
N ASP A 517 12.67 -39.22 -7.90
CA ASP A 517 11.99 -40.27 -7.14
C ASP A 517 12.47 -41.69 -7.52
N ALA A 518 12.85 -41.90 -8.79
CA ALA A 518 13.42 -43.12 -9.33
C ALA A 518 14.40 -42.76 -10.47
N LEU A 519 15.42 -43.59 -10.71
CA LEU A 519 16.38 -43.36 -11.80
C LEU A 519 16.29 -44.44 -12.86
N ASP A 520 16.20 -44.02 -14.12
CA ASP A 520 16.84 -44.76 -15.19
C ASP A 520 18.25 -44.21 -15.45
N GLY A 521 19.15 -45.02 -16.01
CA GLY A 521 20.51 -44.59 -16.32
C GLY A 521 20.61 -43.55 -17.45
N GLN A 522 19.53 -43.30 -18.20
CA GLN A 522 19.49 -42.37 -19.33
C GLN A 522 19.28 -40.91 -18.85
N ASP A 523 18.60 -40.71 -17.71
CA ASP A 523 18.34 -39.39 -17.14
C ASP A 523 19.59 -38.68 -16.62
N LEU A 524 20.51 -39.43 -16.00
CA LEU A 524 21.71 -38.87 -15.38
C LEU A 524 22.63 -38.17 -16.40
N GLY A 525 22.68 -38.68 -17.63
CA GLY A 525 23.45 -38.05 -18.72
C GLY A 525 22.82 -36.74 -19.22
N ARG A 526 21.55 -36.47 -18.89
CA ARG A 526 20.81 -35.27 -19.31
C ARG A 526 20.76 -34.20 -18.23
N ILE A 527 21.22 -34.50 -17.01
CA ILE A 527 21.33 -33.55 -15.91
C ILE A 527 22.78 -33.08 -15.80
N THR A 528 22.98 -31.77 -15.91
CA THR A 528 24.29 -31.11 -15.88
C THR A 528 24.31 -30.01 -14.81
N GLY A 529 25.49 -29.47 -14.49
CA GLY A 529 25.61 -28.34 -13.54
C GLY A 529 26.40 -28.62 -12.27
N SER A 530 26.71 -27.56 -11.53
CA SER A 530 27.65 -27.61 -10.38
C SER A 530 27.13 -28.40 -9.17
N ARG A 531 25.79 -28.51 -9.04
CA ARG A 531 25.08 -29.16 -7.92
C ARG A 531 23.94 -30.04 -8.45
N ALA A 532 24.28 -30.86 -9.44
CA ALA A 532 23.36 -31.46 -10.40
C ALA A 532 22.26 -32.34 -9.80
N VAL A 533 22.59 -33.27 -8.89
CA VAL A 533 21.65 -34.32 -8.46
C VAL A 533 21.76 -34.62 -6.97
N ALA A 534 20.62 -34.68 -6.28
CA ALA A 534 20.45 -35.21 -4.94
C ALA A 534 19.40 -36.34 -4.92
N PHE A 535 19.51 -37.28 -3.97
CA PHE A 535 18.65 -38.47 -3.91
C PHE A 535 17.68 -38.38 -2.74
N LYS A 536 16.44 -38.85 -2.94
CA LYS A 536 15.49 -39.03 -1.84
C LYS A 536 15.98 -40.14 -0.92
N ASN A 537 15.81 -39.97 0.39
CA ASN A 537 16.15 -41.03 1.35
C ASN A 537 15.37 -42.32 1.02
N GLY A 538 16.07 -43.41 0.72
CA GLY A 538 15.49 -44.70 0.28
C GLY A 538 15.26 -44.88 -1.22
N ALA A 539 15.75 -43.97 -2.08
CA ALA A 539 15.63 -44.11 -3.54
C ALA A 539 16.59 -45.17 -4.11
N THR A 540 16.04 -46.12 -4.88
CA THR A 540 16.84 -47.11 -5.63
C THR A 540 17.45 -46.47 -6.88
N VAL A 541 18.76 -46.63 -7.06
CA VAL A 541 19.50 -46.14 -8.23
C VAL A 541 19.87 -47.33 -9.12
N ALA A 542 19.33 -47.40 -10.35
CA ALA A 542 19.62 -48.46 -11.30
C ALA A 542 20.39 -47.94 -12.53
N ILE A 543 21.65 -48.35 -12.70
CA ILE A 543 22.49 -47.95 -13.85
C ILE A 543 22.46 -49.06 -14.92
N ASN A 544 21.51 -48.96 -15.86
CA ASN A 544 21.17 -50.07 -16.75
C ASN A 544 21.64 -49.93 -18.21
N THR A 545 22.07 -48.76 -18.69
CA THR A 545 22.41 -48.59 -20.13
C THR A 545 23.59 -47.70 -20.51
N ASP A 546 24.36 -47.08 -19.60
CA ASP A 546 25.59 -46.32 -19.94
C ASP A 546 26.49 -46.03 -18.72
N THR A 547 27.67 -45.43 -18.93
CA THR A 547 28.62 -45.03 -17.89
C THR A 547 28.09 -43.86 -17.02
N LEU A 548 27.94 -44.04 -15.70
CA LEU A 548 27.61 -42.95 -14.76
C LEU A 548 28.89 -42.16 -14.41
N SER A 549 29.09 -41.00 -15.04
CA SER A 549 30.19 -40.09 -14.70
C SER A 549 29.77 -39.06 -13.65
N VAL A 550 30.21 -39.24 -12.41
CA VAL A 550 29.96 -38.29 -11.31
C VAL A 550 31.06 -37.23 -11.32
N THR A 551 30.72 -35.96 -11.55
CA THR A 551 31.68 -34.85 -11.58
C THR A 551 31.26 -33.75 -10.58
N PRO A 552 31.54 -33.90 -9.27
CA PRO A 552 31.21 -32.86 -8.30
C PRO A 552 32.10 -31.64 -8.53
N ALA A 553 31.54 -30.45 -8.68
CA ALA A 553 32.30 -29.22 -8.79
C ALA A 553 32.53 -28.57 -7.42
N THR A 554 33.82 -28.43 -7.04
CA THR A 554 34.39 -27.65 -5.92
C THR A 554 34.13 -28.04 -4.44
N VAL A 555 35.21 -28.52 -3.82
CA VAL A 555 35.75 -28.42 -2.43
C VAL A 555 34.90 -28.59 -1.16
N THR A 556 33.56 -28.69 -1.18
CA THR A 556 32.82 -29.06 0.04
C THR A 556 32.39 -30.52 0.00
N ASN A 557 32.61 -31.25 1.09
CA ASN A 557 32.19 -32.64 1.32
C ASN A 557 30.68 -32.81 1.09
N GLU A 558 30.26 -33.00 -0.17
CA GLU A 558 28.91 -33.41 -0.51
C GLU A 558 28.84 -34.94 -0.42
N THR A 559 28.39 -35.46 0.72
CA THR A 559 28.13 -36.89 0.93
C THR A 559 26.88 -37.29 0.14
N TRP A 560 27.04 -37.81 -1.08
CA TRP A 560 25.97 -38.53 -1.80
C TRP A 560 25.76 -39.86 -1.07
N SER A 561 24.57 -40.23 -0.58
CA SER A 561 24.27 -41.59 -0.09
C SER A 561 23.19 -42.25 -0.95
N ALA A 562 23.56 -43.18 -1.81
CA ALA A 562 22.60 -44.04 -2.52
C ALA A 562 22.18 -45.21 -1.63
N ALA A 563 20.91 -45.62 -1.64
CA ALA A 563 20.46 -46.84 -0.98
C ALA A 563 19.28 -47.47 -1.73
N PRO A 564 19.39 -48.69 -2.32
CA PRO A 564 20.57 -49.43 -2.78
C PRO A 564 20.99 -49.06 -4.23
N LEU A 565 22.29 -49.11 -4.53
CA LEU A 565 22.83 -49.00 -5.90
C LEU A 565 22.77 -50.38 -6.59
N THR A 566 22.19 -50.44 -7.79
CA THR A 566 22.00 -51.67 -8.59
C THR A 566 22.29 -51.41 -10.08
N GLY A 567 22.37 -52.45 -10.91
CA GLY A 567 22.62 -52.32 -12.36
C GLY A 567 24.01 -52.83 -12.81
N SER A 568 24.28 -52.83 -14.11
CA SER A 568 25.44 -53.47 -14.73
C SER A 568 26.39 -52.53 -15.47
N ALA A 569 26.06 -51.24 -15.58
CA ALA A 569 26.90 -50.29 -16.27
C ALA A 569 27.94 -49.62 -15.36
N ASP A 570 29.03 -49.11 -15.94
CA ASP A 570 30.19 -48.62 -15.18
C ASP A 570 29.87 -47.35 -14.36
N LEU A 571 30.35 -47.28 -13.13
CA LEU A 571 30.42 -46.08 -12.30
C LEU A 571 31.79 -45.42 -12.47
N VAL A 572 31.85 -44.20 -12.99
CA VAL A 572 33.08 -43.43 -13.17
C VAL A 572 33.06 -42.19 -12.29
N LYS A 573 33.97 -42.09 -11.33
CA LYS A 573 34.12 -40.93 -10.46
C LYS A 573 35.17 -39.98 -11.03
N THR A 574 34.75 -38.79 -11.42
CA THR A 574 35.62 -37.69 -11.86
C THR A 574 35.42 -36.45 -10.96
N GLY A 575 36.19 -35.38 -11.17
CA GLY A 575 36.15 -34.16 -10.33
C GLY A 575 36.65 -34.35 -8.87
N PRO A 576 36.95 -33.25 -8.15
CA PRO A 576 37.67 -33.31 -6.87
C PRO A 576 36.83 -33.69 -5.63
N GLY A 577 35.49 -33.66 -5.69
CA GLY A 577 34.62 -33.88 -4.51
C GLY A 577 34.48 -35.34 -4.06
N THR A 578 33.74 -35.55 -2.96
CA THR A 578 33.46 -36.84 -2.32
C THR A 578 32.17 -37.48 -2.86
N LEU A 579 32.12 -38.81 -3.00
CA LEU A 579 30.94 -39.61 -3.35
C LEU A 579 30.80 -40.71 -2.30
N VAL A 580 29.69 -40.80 -1.56
CA VAL A 580 29.48 -41.94 -0.66
C VAL A 580 28.57 -42.97 -1.33
N VAL A 581 28.88 -44.25 -1.17
CA VAL A 581 28.09 -45.33 -1.76
C VAL A 581 27.79 -46.31 -0.65
N SER A 582 26.51 -46.44 -0.33
CA SER A 582 26.04 -47.37 0.69
C SER A 582 25.13 -48.44 0.11
N ASN A 583 25.07 -49.61 0.76
CA ASN A 583 24.09 -50.67 0.44
C ASN A 583 24.05 -51.05 -1.05
N ALA A 584 25.22 -51.24 -1.68
CA ALA A 584 25.39 -51.42 -3.13
C ALA A 584 25.76 -52.86 -3.53
N ALA A 585 25.42 -53.85 -2.70
CA ALA A 585 25.81 -55.25 -2.89
C ALA A 585 25.32 -55.86 -4.21
N ALA A 586 24.20 -55.37 -4.76
CA ALA A 586 23.59 -55.83 -6.01
C ALA A 586 24.06 -55.07 -7.26
N PHE A 587 24.98 -54.09 -7.12
CA PHE A 587 25.61 -53.43 -8.26
C PHE A 587 26.62 -54.38 -8.92
N THR A 588 26.60 -54.50 -10.25
CA THR A 588 27.44 -55.44 -11.03
C THR A 588 28.38 -54.75 -12.03
N GLY A 589 28.25 -53.42 -12.21
CA GLY A 589 29.09 -52.64 -13.12
C GLY A 589 30.49 -52.34 -12.56
N ARG A 590 31.45 -52.00 -13.43
CA ARG A 590 32.81 -51.65 -12.97
C ARG A 590 32.82 -50.28 -12.31
N VAL A 591 33.74 -50.05 -11.38
CA VAL A 591 33.98 -48.72 -10.79
C VAL A 591 35.32 -48.17 -11.28
N ARG A 592 35.38 -46.92 -11.72
CA ARG A 592 36.62 -46.25 -12.15
C ARG A 592 36.76 -44.91 -11.44
N MET A 593 37.83 -44.74 -10.67
CA MET A 593 38.19 -43.47 -10.03
C MET A 593 39.20 -42.75 -10.89
N LEU A 594 38.81 -41.58 -11.38
CA LEU A 594 39.67 -40.70 -12.17
C LEU A 594 40.07 -39.43 -11.40
N GLN A 595 39.29 -38.96 -10.41
CA GLN A 595 39.63 -37.86 -9.47
C GLN A 595 38.71 -37.87 -8.21
N GLY A 596 39.11 -37.16 -7.14
CA GLY A 596 38.30 -36.92 -5.93
C GLY A 596 38.20 -38.13 -4.98
N LEU A 597 37.25 -38.14 -4.04
CA LEU A 597 37.05 -39.21 -3.05
C LEU A 597 35.77 -40.02 -3.37
N LEU A 598 35.80 -41.34 -3.20
CA LEU A 598 34.61 -42.20 -3.13
C LEU A 598 34.70 -43.03 -1.86
N GLN A 599 33.73 -42.91 -0.94
CA GLN A 599 33.65 -43.69 0.29
C GLN A 599 32.57 -44.77 0.18
N ALA A 600 32.96 -46.03 0.22
CA ALA A 600 32.08 -47.17 0.34
C ALA A 600 31.68 -47.37 1.80
N VAL A 601 30.39 -47.51 2.08
CA VAL A 601 29.82 -47.81 3.40
C VAL A 601 28.94 -49.06 3.29
N GLY A 602 29.45 -50.20 3.76
CA GLY A 602 28.91 -51.53 3.47
C GLY A 602 29.40 -52.10 2.13
N ALA A 603 28.82 -53.22 1.68
CA ALA A 603 29.25 -53.86 0.44
C ALA A 603 28.88 -53.04 -0.80
N ILE A 604 29.84 -52.84 -1.68
CA ILE A 604 29.64 -52.54 -3.11
C ILE A 604 29.90 -53.87 -3.82
N GLY A 605 28.97 -54.33 -4.68
CA GLY A 605 29.01 -55.67 -5.30
C GLY A 605 30.38 -56.06 -5.86
N GLY A 606 30.65 -57.36 -6.10
CA GLY A 606 31.97 -57.97 -6.37
C GLY A 606 32.70 -57.56 -7.67
N ASN A 607 32.66 -56.28 -8.02
CA ASN A 607 33.04 -55.73 -9.31
C ASN A 607 34.53 -55.38 -9.37
N SER A 608 35.03 -55.15 -10.59
CA SER A 608 36.35 -54.55 -10.79
C SER A 608 36.31 -53.06 -10.45
N VAL A 609 37.25 -52.61 -9.62
CA VAL A 609 37.44 -51.22 -9.22
C VAL A 609 38.81 -50.77 -9.72
N THR A 610 38.86 -49.80 -10.62
CA THR A 610 40.11 -49.19 -11.09
C THR A 610 40.30 -47.83 -10.44
N VAL A 611 41.41 -47.62 -9.73
CA VAL A 611 41.75 -46.35 -9.10
C VAL A 611 42.93 -45.71 -9.83
N SER A 612 42.62 -44.93 -10.86
CA SER A 612 43.63 -44.28 -11.71
C SER A 612 44.13 -42.96 -11.12
N ASN A 613 43.30 -42.25 -10.36
CA ASN A 613 43.65 -41.03 -9.61
C ASN A 613 42.49 -40.71 -8.61
N GLY A 614 42.75 -39.93 -7.56
CA GLY A 614 41.82 -39.73 -6.43
C GLY A 614 41.92 -40.81 -5.33
N ILE A 615 40.91 -40.93 -4.47
CA ILE A 615 40.86 -41.84 -3.32
C ILE A 615 39.58 -42.70 -3.38
N PHE A 616 39.70 -44.02 -3.33
CA PHE A 616 38.61 -44.93 -3.02
C PHE A 616 38.77 -45.42 -1.57
N SER A 617 37.77 -45.23 -0.73
CA SER A 617 37.82 -45.52 0.71
C SER A 617 36.78 -46.57 1.08
N ALA A 618 37.19 -47.64 1.76
CA ALA A 618 36.30 -48.50 2.54
C ALA A 618 36.12 -47.85 3.93
N PHE A 619 34.94 -47.32 4.22
CA PHE A 619 34.72 -46.47 5.40
C PHE A 619 33.74 -47.12 6.38
N GLY A 620 34.15 -47.24 7.65
CA GLY A 620 33.30 -47.72 8.76
C GLY A 620 33.41 -49.22 9.05
N PRO A 621 33.16 -49.65 10.31
CA PRO A 621 33.49 -50.98 10.82
C PRO A 621 32.72 -52.15 10.18
N GLU A 622 31.57 -51.89 9.55
CA GLU A 622 30.76 -52.90 8.86
C GLU A 622 31.07 -53.02 7.36
N THR A 623 32.00 -52.19 6.87
CA THR A 623 32.39 -52.18 5.45
C THR A 623 33.47 -53.23 5.22
N VAL A 624 33.10 -54.36 4.61
CA VAL A 624 34.03 -55.37 4.13
C VAL A 624 33.88 -55.52 2.62
N LEU A 625 34.87 -55.06 1.87
CA LEU A 625 34.85 -55.12 0.41
C LEU A 625 35.32 -56.48 -0.11
N GLN A 626 34.84 -56.90 -1.28
CA GLN A 626 35.24 -58.16 -1.94
C GLN A 626 35.62 -57.93 -3.41
N ASN A 627 35.88 -56.67 -3.76
CA ASN A 627 36.13 -56.23 -5.13
C ASN A 627 37.52 -56.65 -5.64
N THR A 628 37.68 -56.64 -6.96
CA THR A 628 39.02 -56.72 -7.57
C THR A 628 39.52 -55.31 -7.88
N PHE A 629 40.52 -54.85 -7.14
CA PHE A 629 41.10 -53.52 -7.27
C PHE A 629 42.30 -53.50 -8.21
N THR A 630 42.36 -52.50 -9.08
CA THR A 630 43.56 -52.10 -9.81
C THR A 630 43.89 -50.66 -9.46
N VAL A 631 44.98 -50.40 -8.75
CA VAL A 631 45.33 -49.06 -8.23
C VAL A 631 46.56 -48.56 -8.98
N ALA A 632 46.39 -47.54 -9.82
CA ALA A 632 47.38 -47.05 -10.76
C ALA A 632 47.37 -45.52 -10.83
N GLY A 633 47.92 -44.86 -9.82
CA GLY A 633 48.02 -43.39 -9.73
C GLY A 633 47.14 -42.72 -8.66
N GLY A 634 46.22 -43.44 -8.03
CA GLY A 634 45.40 -42.95 -6.90
C GLY A 634 45.59 -43.77 -5.62
N THR A 635 44.70 -43.59 -4.64
CA THR A 635 44.76 -44.22 -3.32
C THR A 635 43.58 -45.15 -3.09
N LEU A 636 43.86 -46.38 -2.67
CA LEU A 636 42.88 -47.26 -2.03
C LEU A 636 43.08 -47.19 -0.52
N LEU A 637 42.03 -46.85 0.22
CA LEU A 637 42.08 -46.51 1.65
C LEU A 637 41.13 -47.39 2.46
N ALA A 638 41.62 -48.04 3.51
CA ALA A 638 40.78 -48.57 4.59
C ALA A 638 40.67 -47.49 5.68
N ASP A 639 39.47 -47.03 6.01
CA ASP A 639 39.29 -45.90 6.94
C ASP A 639 38.24 -46.19 8.01
N ASN A 640 38.51 -45.72 9.24
CA ASN A 640 37.59 -45.74 10.37
C ASN A 640 36.96 -47.12 10.65
N GLY A 641 37.80 -48.16 10.73
CA GLY A 641 37.40 -49.55 10.93
C GLY A 641 36.95 -50.31 9.66
N GLY A 642 36.90 -49.67 8.50
CA GLY A 642 36.59 -50.33 7.23
C GLY A 642 37.68 -51.30 6.78
N SER A 643 37.29 -52.38 6.09
CA SER A 643 38.15 -53.44 5.60
C SER A 643 38.06 -53.61 4.08
N LEU A 644 39.21 -53.79 3.44
CA LEU A 644 39.30 -54.15 2.01
C LEU A 644 38.99 -55.63 1.75
N GLY A 645 38.76 -56.41 2.81
CA GLY A 645 38.30 -57.81 2.81
C GLY A 645 39.19 -58.77 2.03
N THR A 646 38.57 -59.74 1.34
CA THR A 646 39.24 -60.87 0.64
C THR A 646 39.40 -60.65 -0.87
N GLY A 647 39.16 -59.43 -1.34
CA GLY A 647 39.33 -59.06 -2.73
C GLY A 647 40.78 -59.16 -3.21
N THR A 648 40.99 -59.10 -4.52
CA THR A 648 42.34 -59.06 -5.10
C THR A 648 42.76 -57.60 -5.32
N ILE A 649 43.99 -57.23 -4.96
CA ILE A 649 44.55 -55.89 -5.18
C ILE A 649 45.77 -55.98 -6.09
N ALA A 650 45.67 -55.38 -7.28
CA ALA A 650 46.81 -55.12 -8.17
C ALA A 650 47.28 -53.68 -7.96
N LEU A 651 48.41 -53.51 -7.27
CA LEU A 651 49.04 -52.21 -7.04
C LEU A 651 50.07 -51.94 -8.14
N LEU A 652 49.81 -50.93 -8.97
CA LEU A 652 50.66 -50.52 -10.10
C LEU A 652 51.42 -49.23 -9.77
N ALA A 653 52.35 -48.84 -10.65
CA ALA A 653 53.19 -47.66 -10.47
C ALA A 653 52.34 -46.41 -10.17
N GLY A 654 52.72 -45.66 -9.12
CA GLY A 654 52.02 -44.45 -8.67
C GLY A 654 50.75 -44.72 -7.85
N GLY A 655 50.31 -45.97 -7.68
CA GLY A 655 49.22 -46.32 -6.78
C GLY A 655 49.63 -46.33 -5.30
N THR A 656 48.71 -45.97 -4.42
CA THR A 656 48.89 -46.02 -2.96
C THR A 656 47.86 -46.93 -2.31
N LEU A 657 48.31 -47.76 -1.38
CA LEU A 657 47.45 -48.49 -0.46
C LEU A 657 47.65 -47.90 0.93
N ALA A 658 46.57 -47.50 1.61
CA ALA A 658 46.63 -46.84 2.90
C ALA A 658 45.57 -47.39 3.87
N ALA A 659 45.81 -47.21 5.17
CA ALA A 659 44.84 -47.44 6.22
C ALA A 659 44.92 -46.33 7.27
N THR A 660 43.78 -45.82 7.73
CA THR A 660 43.68 -44.80 8.78
C THR A 660 42.63 -45.19 9.80
N ASN A 661 42.95 -45.07 11.10
CA ASN A 661 42.08 -45.48 12.21
C ASN A 661 41.55 -46.93 12.03
N SER A 662 42.47 -47.85 11.73
CA SER A 662 42.25 -49.30 11.60
C SER A 662 42.14 -50.01 12.94
#